data_AF-A0A9W7G8W1-F1
#
_entry.id   AF-A0A9W7G8W1-F1
#
_cell.length_a   1.000
_cell.length_b   1.000
_cell.length_c   1.000
_cell.angle_alpha   90.00
_cell.angle_beta   90.00
_cell.angle_gamma   90.00
#
_symmetry.space_group_name_H-M   'P 1'
#
loop_
_entity.id
_entity.type
_entity.pdbx_description
1 polymer ?
#
loop_
_entity_poly.entity_id
_entity_poly.type
_entity_poly.pdbx_seq_one_letter_code
_entity_poly.pdbx_strand_id
1 'polypeptide(L)'
;MDADTRTRPPAPTSCVRPPTLEGISKGSGSSGSTQAARPHSSSGSSIDSSWNWNQAQTADGRTYYFNEKKQVKWKLSLEEKMKMLQTLELSFRKMEGFMYKRAPRHTDNDKPSIFRLFTPHRALYKKRYFVLEPSQKTLFYYPDSSKAPLLGTVDLTNVTAVSTNIKDKSDMTQLPTEYVLNVTTLNRVWTFVCNTGEEQAAWNQCMQLMIFQNTQLLQPQYGSTMNLISPHAPSTPPPGEKKSSILRSVKGKNSRVSTNESIAAKIAHTLARKTQNGPNVDVIFEKDIQSTKKNKRGSLLSLFGGKGGSENDTREEKAGEGGRRMTRLFKSPTSPFGGDLKRQEEIFEDYRATKGTDFRTGNLPMECSSVCAMHNFSTMGFFRTLTSLGCGADKLEEFLDLKARINFVQEGDYIAEENSKIKALHVILSGEFLRQKNIHGDQYGISVLESGAFSGLEEFFTLSLESYMTSVVAGCHGVVMELGAEELASFLSSQGVDTAFPDFYASFISDLLSCVPLLLDLPSTILKSIAEEFKAKKFTKKETIFSVRSKAAEFVIVMNGTAKATHSTPTGTQIVGLYSSGDWMNDEAIRHGRNYAVDLTSVSENVVVLACSITGFEKVLKLGGSDLNNNIQRVVSGRLAQSMSKCPLFFGMNALTSKFSEFMHFDEVPAGTIICSQGGKCDGFYIILSGNLEVSVSEILGIKLRRSVVKDILGINDFFGGSWLLSKSSGALATVKATTHCVLLRTPAESFNELCKVCPLLETRLNKMREEETKTTAREEDLVAAVRDAVRLGI
;
A
#
# COMPACT_ATOMS: atom_id res chain seq x y z
N MET A 1 55.50 32.73 32.78
CA MET A 1 55.92 32.58 31.37
C MET A 1 56.31 31.13 31.21
N ASP A 2 55.37 30.37 30.66
CA ASP A 2 54.88 29.17 31.34
C ASP A 2 55.41 27.85 30.81
N ALA A 3 55.42 26.92 31.76
CA ALA A 3 56.06 25.64 31.76
C ALA A 3 55.16 24.51 31.24
N ASP A 4 55.85 23.48 30.74
CA ASP A 4 55.40 22.13 30.44
C ASP A 4 54.69 21.45 31.63
N THR A 5 53.49 20.91 31.38
CA THR A 5 52.96 19.76 32.13
C THR A 5 52.15 18.85 31.21
N ARG A 6 52.74 17.70 30.87
CA ARG A 6 52.03 16.52 30.30
C ARG A 6 51.67 15.56 31.43
N THR A 7 50.39 15.29 31.63
CA THR A 7 49.89 14.23 32.53
C THR A 7 49.54 12.97 31.74
N ARG A 8 50.12 11.84 32.15
CA ARG A 8 49.79 10.47 31.70
C ARG A 8 48.52 9.94 32.41
N PRO A 9 47.76 9.01 31.79
CA PRO A 9 46.72 8.25 32.49
C PRO A 9 47.30 6.99 33.17
N PRO A 10 46.69 6.46 34.25
CA PRO A 10 47.16 5.25 34.91
C PRO A 10 46.62 3.96 34.26
N ALA A 11 47.43 2.91 34.35
CA ALA A 11 47.13 1.54 33.95
C ALA A 11 46.23 0.80 34.97
N PRO A 12 45.53 -0.29 34.57
CA PRO A 12 44.55 -0.98 35.42
C PRO A 12 45.20 -2.03 36.33
N THR A 13 44.77 -2.06 37.59
CA THR A 13 45.15 -3.08 38.59
C THR A 13 44.15 -4.23 38.67
N SER A 14 44.67 -5.42 38.36
CA SER A 14 44.48 -6.74 38.98
C SER A 14 43.10 -7.26 39.43
N CYS A 15 42.83 -8.46 38.92
CA CYS A 15 41.84 -9.46 39.30
C CYS A 15 41.67 -9.70 40.81
N VAL A 16 40.41 -9.87 41.25
CA VAL A 16 40.03 -10.60 42.48
C VAL A 16 38.82 -11.49 42.16
N ARG A 17 38.94 -12.78 42.51
CA ARG A 17 37.94 -13.85 42.35
C ARG A 17 36.73 -13.64 43.30
N PRO A 18 35.52 -14.13 42.94
CA PRO A 18 34.44 -14.29 43.90
C PRO A 18 34.57 -15.61 44.68
N PRO A 19 34.11 -15.67 45.95
CA PRO A 19 34.21 -16.85 46.80
C PRO A 19 33.07 -17.85 46.56
N THR A 20 33.43 -19.12 46.58
CA THR A 20 32.58 -20.30 46.83
C THR A 20 32.03 -20.28 48.25
N LEU A 21 30.75 -20.63 48.41
CA LEU A 21 30.18 -21.03 49.69
C LEU A 21 29.40 -22.33 49.52
N GLU A 22 30.00 -23.40 50.06
CA GLU A 22 29.35 -24.66 50.42
C GLU A 22 28.58 -24.49 51.74
N GLY A 23 27.41 -25.14 51.81
CA GLY A 23 27.01 -26.07 52.88
C GLY A 23 26.74 -25.57 54.30
N ILE A 24 25.52 -25.84 54.79
CA ILE A 24 25.13 -26.51 56.06
C ILE A 24 23.61 -26.28 56.23
N SER A 25 22.73 -27.27 56.02
CA SER A 25 22.28 -28.37 56.89
C SER A 25 21.21 -28.03 57.95
N LYS A 26 20.07 -28.74 57.82
CA LYS A 26 19.21 -29.39 58.86
C LYS A 26 18.07 -28.61 59.56
N GLY A 27 16.89 -29.27 59.53
CA GLY A 27 15.75 -29.14 60.45
C GLY A 27 14.43 -29.49 59.73
N SER A 28 14.04 -30.78 59.59
CA SER A 28 13.07 -31.53 60.43
C SER A 28 11.74 -30.77 60.70
N GLY A 29 10.54 -31.30 60.44
CA GLY A 29 10.14 -32.63 59.97
C GLY A 29 8.61 -32.81 59.98
N SER A 30 8.19 -34.07 59.74
CA SER A 30 6.85 -34.67 59.94
C SER A 30 5.71 -34.13 59.06
N SER A 31 4.73 -34.90 58.57
CA SER A 31 4.42 -36.34 58.60
C SER A 31 3.15 -36.53 57.76
N GLY A 32 3.03 -37.63 57.03
CA GLY A 32 1.75 -38.03 56.43
C GLY A 32 1.86 -39.00 55.26
N SER A 33 2.01 -40.29 55.58
CA SER A 33 1.80 -41.44 54.70
C SER A 33 0.41 -41.39 54.04
N THR A 34 0.19 -41.96 52.84
CA THR A 34 -0.15 -43.39 52.60
C THR A 34 -0.01 -43.65 51.07
N GLN A 35 0.92 -44.52 50.60
CA GLN A 35 0.69 -45.87 50.04
C GLN A 35 -0.62 -46.05 49.24
N ALA A 36 -0.75 -46.74 48.10
CA ALA A 36 0.11 -47.49 47.15
C ALA A 36 -0.79 -47.68 45.89
N ALA A 37 -0.33 -47.77 44.64
CA ALA A 37 0.22 -48.96 44.01
C ALA A 37 0.63 -48.67 42.54
N ARG A 38 1.70 -49.33 42.07
CA ARG A 38 2.13 -49.49 40.65
C ARG A 38 1.27 -50.58 39.96
N PRO A 39 1.46 -50.99 38.67
CA PRO A 39 2.31 -50.49 37.57
C PRO A 39 1.60 -50.40 36.20
N HIS A 40 2.17 -49.69 35.21
CA HIS A 40 2.69 -50.27 33.97
C HIS A 40 3.06 -49.20 32.92
N SER A 41 4.15 -49.50 32.25
CA SER A 41 4.77 -48.83 31.11
C SER A 41 3.84 -48.69 29.89
N SER A 42 3.83 -47.50 29.29
CA SER A 42 3.86 -47.37 27.83
C SER A 42 4.41 -46.00 27.41
N SER A 43 5.36 -46.08 26.49
CA SER A 43 5.87 -45.00 25.65
C SER A 43 4.74 -44.26 24.94
N GLY A 44 4.69 -42.94 25.08
CA GLY A 44 3.83 -42.08 24.29
C GLY A 44 4.33 -40.64 24.37
N SER A 45 4.73 -40.09 23.22
CA SER A 45 5.15 -38.71 23.01
C SER A 45 4.17 -37.72 23.66
N SER A 46 4.66 -36.85 24.54
CA SER A 46 3.90 -35.68 25.00
C SER A 46 3.81 -34.67 23.85
N ILE A 47 2.73 -34.76 23.08
CA ILE A 47 2.24 -33.61 22.32
C ILE A 47 1.55 -32.72 23.33
N ASP A 48 2.08 -31.51 23.46
CA ASP A 48 1.58 -30.42 24.29
C ASP A 48 0.09 -30.15 23.97
N SER A 49 -0.81 -30.47 24.91
CA SER A 49 -2.26 -30.31 24.77
C SER A 49 -2.74 -28.87 25.03
N SER A 50 -1.90 -27.87 24.75
CA SER A 50 -2.17 -26.46 25.01
C SER A 50 -3.06 -25.77 23.95
N TRP A 51 -3.63 -26.52 23.00
CA TRP A 51 -4.42 -26.00 21.88
C TRP A 51 -5.82 -26.66 21.79
N ASN A 52 -6.59 -26.67 22.87
CA ASN A 52 -8.01 -27.00 22.78
C ASN A 52 -8.78 -25.80 22.20
N TRP A 53 -9.32 -25.98 21.00
CA TRP A 53 -10.19 -25.02 20.32
C TRP A 53 -11.65 -25.44 20.52
N ASN A 54 -12.47 -24.54 21.03
CA ASN A 54 -13.89 -24.78 21.28
C ASN A 54 -14.72 -24.27 20.10
N GLN A 55 -15.70 -25.04 19.65
CA GLN A 55 -16.65 -24.66 18.61
C GLN A 55 -17.90 -24.05 19.25
N ALA A 56 -18.33 -22.89 18.78
CA ALA A 56 -19.59 -22.26 19.17
C ALA A 56 -20.38 -21.81 17.92
N GLN A 57 -21.69 -21.64 18.10
CA GLN A 57 -22.60 -21.11 17.08
C GLN A 57 -23.32 -19.88 17.61
N THR A 58 -23.41 -18.83 16.80
CA THR A 58 -24.27 -17.67 17.06
C THR A 58 -25.74 -18.03 16.89
N ALA A 59 -26.64 -17.17 17.38
CA ALA A 59 -28.09 -17.34 17.23
C ALA A 59 -28.56 -17.34 15.76
N ASP A 60 -27.78 -16.78 14.84
CA ASP A 60 -28.02 -16.82 13.39
C ASP A 60 -27.29 -17.98 12.67
N GLY A 61 -26.75 -18.95 13.42
CA GLY A 61 -26.21 -20.21 12.87
C GLY A 61 -24.77 -20.15 12.35
N ARG A 62 -24.06 -19.05 12.54
CA ARG A 62 -22.64 -18.95 12.15
C ARG A 62 -21.77 -19.67 13.17
N THR A 63 -20.91 -20.55 12.68
CA THR A 63 -20.01 -21.33 13.53
C THR A 63 -18.67 -20.61 13.66
N TYR A 64 -18.18 -20.46 14.89
CA TYR A 64 -16.84 -19.93 15.17
C TYR A 64 -16.08 -20.82 16.14
N TYR A 65 -14.75 -20.80 16.03
CA TYR A 65 -13.85 -21.55 16.88
C TYR A 65 -13.06 -20.57 17.73
N PHE A 66 -13.06 -20.75 19.04
CA PHE A 66 -12.42 -19.83 19.98
C PHE A 66 -11.53 -20.56 20.97
N ASN A 67 -10.49 -19.86 21.42
CA ASN A 67 -9.64 -20.28 22.53
C ASN A 67 -9.83 -19.28 23.66
N GLU A 68 -10.37 -19.74 24.79
CA GLU A 68 -10.74 -18.89 25.94
C GLU A 68 -9.60 -18.01 26.46
N LYS A 69 -8.34 -18.35 26.17
CA LYS A 69 -7.16 -17.64 26.70
C LYS A 69 -6.61 -16.55 25.78
N LYS A 70 -7.04 -16.47 24.52
CA LYS A 70 -6.44 -15.56 23.53
C LYS A 70 -7.54 -14.81 22.78
N GLN A 71 -7.91 -13.63 23.27
CA GLN A 71 -8.68 -12.65 22.51
C GLN A 71 -7.85 -12.14 21.31
N VAL A 72 -7.77 -12.91 20.22
CA VAL A 72 -6.96 -12.55 19.04
C VAL A 72 -7.77 -12.75 17.76
N LYS A 73 -7.80 -11.68 16.95
CA LYS A 73 -8.25 -11.64 15.55
C LYS A 73 -7.45 -12.63 14.69
N TRP A 74 -8.18 -13.32 13.82
CA TRP A 74 -7.77 -14.27 12.79
C TRP A 74 -6.38 -14.08 12.16
N LYS A 75 -5.55 -15.13 12.15
CA LYS A 75 -4.57 -15.34 11.09
C LYS A 75 -4.17 -16.82 10.99
N LEU A 76 -4.55 -17.46 9.89
CA LEU A 76 -3.89 -18.67 9.42
C LEU A 76 -2.40 -18.34 9.19
N SER A 77 -1.49 -19.13 9.75
CA SER A 77 -0.05 -19.07 9.47
C SER A 77 0.21 -19.18 7.96
N LEU A 78 1.40 -18.76 7.51
CA LEU A 78 1.77 -18.91 6.10
C LEU A 78 1.68 -20.37 5.65
N GLU A 79 2.04 -21.31 6.51
CA GLU A 79 1.93 -22.75 6.23
C GLU A 79 0.47 -23.21 6.15
N GLU A 80 -0.42 -22.72 7.03
CA GLU A 80 -1.86 -23.00 6.95
C GLU A 80 -2.51 -22.34 5.74
N LYS A 81 -2.09 -21.13 5.36
CA LYS A 81 -2.50 -20.48 4.11
C LYS A 81 -2.02 -21.28 2.90
N MET A 82 -0.78 -21.77 2.92
CA MET A 82 -0.23 -22.60 1.85
C MET A 82 -0.93 -23.96 1.78
N LYS A 83 -1.18 -24.63 2.91
CA LYS A 83 -1.97 -25.88 2.97
C LYS A 83 -3.40 -25.66 2.50
N MET A 84 -4.03 -24.55 2.89
CA MET A 84 -5.35 -24.16 2.42
C MET A 84 -5.32 -23.88 0.91
N LEU A 85 -4.32 -23.17 0.40
CA LEU A 85 -4.12 -22.92 -1.03
C LEU A 85 -3.82 -24.20 -1.81
N GLN A 86 -3.04 -25.14 -1.27
CA GLN A 86 -2.76 -26.44 -1.88
C GLN A 86 -4.02 -27.33 -1.89
N THR A 87 -4.78 -27.31 -0.79
CA THR A 87 -6.08 -27.99 -0.70
C THR A 87 -7.07 -27.36 -1.67
N LEU A 88 -7.01 -26.04 -1.86
CA LEU A 88 -7.81 -25.29 -2.84
C LEU A 88 -7.36 -25.52 -4.28
N GLU A 89 -6.07 -25.67 -4.56
CA GLU A 89 -5.52 -26.07 -5.86
C GLU A 89 -5.91 -27.51 -6.20
N LEU A 90 -5.91 -28.41 -5.21
CA LEU A 90 -6.34 -29.80 -5.35
C LEU A 90 -7.88 -29.91 -5.49
N SER A 91 -8.64 -28.99 -4.91
CA SER A 91 -10.09 -28.86 -5.11
C SER A 91 -10.46 -28.02 -6.33
N PHE A 92 -9.50 -27.31 -6.95
CA PHE A 92 -9.58 -26.64 -8.25
C PHE A 92 -9.68 -27.61 -9.43
N ARG A 93 -10.25 -28.80 -9.19
CA ARG A 93 -10.84 -29.60 -10.25
C ARG A 93 -11.92 -28.74 -10.92
N LYS A 94 -11.97 -28.82 -12.25
CA LYS A 94 -13.06 -28.35 -13.11
C LYS A 94 -14.37 -28.16 -12.34
N MET A 95 -14.68 -26.91 -11.99
CA MET A 95 -15.90 -26.58 -11.26
C MET A 95 -17.06 -26.54 -12.26
N GLU A 96 -18.13 -27.27 -11.98
CA GLU A 96 -19.32 -27.29 -12.83
C GLU A 96 -20.61 -27.30 -12.01
N GLY A 97 -21.64 -26.64 -12.52
CA GLY A 97 -22.89 -26.48 -11.78
C GLY A 97 -23.89 -25.59 -12.48
N PHE A 98 -25.14 -25.61 -12.02
CA PHE A 98 -26.17 -24.76 -12.57
C PHE A 98 -26.13 -23.36 -11.98
N MET A 99 -26.13 -22.34 -12.84
CA MET A 99 -26.39 -20.96 -12.45
C MET A 99 -27.41 -20.34 -13.40
N TYR A 100 -28.07 -19.27 -12.97
CA TYR A 100 -28.87 -18.44 -13.85
C TYR A 100 -28.00 -17.29 -14.37
N LYS A 101 -28.06 -17.05 -15.67
CA LYS A 101 -27.43 -15.90 -16.32
C LYS A 101 -28.49 -15.05 -16.99
N ARG A 102 -28.33 -13.73 -16.92
CA ARG A 102 -29.21 -12.79 -17.64
C ARG A 102 -29.05 -13.00 -19.15
N ALA A 103 -30.18 -13.12 -19.86
CA ALA A 103 -30.22 -13.28 -21.30
C ALA A 103 -29.43 -12.15 -21.97
N PRO A 104 -28.66 -12.47 -23.03
CA PRO A 104 -27.84 -11.50 -23.73
C PRO A 104 -28.52 -10.17 -24.05
N ARG A 105 -27.83 -9.06 -23.76
CA ARG A 105 -28.08 -7.78 -24.45
C ARG A 105 -27.54 -7.91 -25.89
N HIS A 106 -27.92 -7.01 -26.80
CA HIS A 106 -27.64 -7.08 -28.26
C HIS A 106 -26.15 -7.26 -28.69
N THR A 107 -25.23 -7.32 -27.73
CA THR A 107 -23.78 -7.43 -27.92
C THR A 107 -23.21 -8.85 -27.74
N ASP A 108 -24.00 -9.86 -27.36
CA ASP A 108 -23.47 -11.23 -27.25
C ASP A 108 -23.73 -11.99 -28.57
N ASN A 109 -22.81 -12.88 -28.96
CA ASN A 109 -22.84 -13.69 -30.20
C ASN A 109 -24.02 -14.68 -30.33
N ASP A 110 -25.02 -14.59 -29.45
CA ASP A 110 -26.25 -15.36 -29.49
C ASP A 110 -27.28 -14.67 -30.41
N LYS A 111 -27.64 -15.33 -31.51
CA LYS A 111 -28.59 -14.81 -32.52
C LYS A 111 -29.92 -14.37 -31.84
N PRO A 112 -30.35 -13.10 -31.97
CA PRO A 112 -31.62 -12.65 -31.41
C PRO A 112 -32.80 -13.24 -32.20
N SER A 113 -33.79 -13.83 -31.53
CA SER A 113 -35.08 -14.15 -32.14
C SER A 113 -36.05 -12.97 -31.99
N ILE A 114 -36.88 -12.77 -33.02
CA ILE A 114 -37.90 -11.71 -33.15
C ILE A 114 -38.95 -11.70 -32.02
N PHE A 115 -39.01 -12.75 -31.19
CA PHE A 115 -40.03 -12.92 -30.13
C PHE A 115 -39.83 -12.06 -28.87
N ARG A 116 -38.79 -11.21 -28.79
CA ARG A 116 -38.46 -10.45 -27.56
C ARG A 116 -39.41 -9.30 -27.21
N LEU A 117 -40.25 -8.82 -28.14
CA LEU A 117 -41.13 -7.68 -27.87
C LEU A 117 -42.34 -8.00 -26.98
N PHE A 118 -42.62 -9.28 -26.70
CA PHE A 118 -43.86 -9.69 -26.02
C PHE A 118 -43.67 -10.62 -24.81
N THR A 119 -42.44 -10.83 -24.31
CA THR A 119 -42.19 -11.75 -23.20
C THR A 119 -42.11 -11.01 -21.85
N PRO A 120 -42.89 -11.40 -20.81
CA PRO A 120 -42.85 -10.75 -19.49
C PRO A 120 -41.45 -10.83 -18.85
N HIS A 121 -41.07 -9.77 -18.12
CA HIS A 121 -39.71 -9.51 -17.60
C HIS A 121 -39.08 -10.63 -16.73
N ARG A 122 -39.87 -11.57 -16.17
CA ARG A 122 -39.35 -12.79 -15.52
C ARG A 122 -38.59 -13.74 -16.47
N ALA A 123 -38.69 -13.54 -17.78
CA ALA A 123 -37.93 -14.29 -18.80
C ALA A 123 -36.46 -13.82 -18.97
N LEU A 124 -35.97 -12.89 -18.14
CA LEU A 124 -34.64 -12.31 -18.29
C LEU A 124 -33.50 -13.22 -17.81
N TYR A 125 -33.72 -14.17 -16.90
CA TYR A 125 -32.68 -15.08 -16.43
C TYR A 125 -32.92 -16.50 -16.95
N LYS A 126 -31.90 -17.11 -17.55
CA LYS A 126 -31.96 -18.49 -18.01
C LYS A 126 -31.03 -19.36 -17.19
N LYS A 127 -31.56 -20.45 -16.63
CA LYS A 127 -30.76 -21.49 -15.98
C LYS A 127 -29.89 -22.16 -17.03
N ARG A 128 -28.59 -22.29 -16.74
CA ARG A 128 -27.57 -22.86 -17.62
C ARG A 128 -26.61 -23.68 -16.79
N TYR A 129 -26.05 -24.70 -17.42
CA TYR A 129 -25.00 -25.50 -16.81
C TYR A 129 -23.65 -24.88 -17.15
N PHE A 130 -22.91 -24.45 -16.15
CA PHE A 130 -21.61 -23.80 -16.29
C PHE A 130 -20.48 -24.77 -16.01
N VAL A 131 -19.39 -24.62 -16.74
CA VAL A 131 -18.17 -25.40 -16.59
C VAL A 131 -16.99 -24.44 -16.62
N LEU A 132 -16.31 -24.28 -15.49
CA LEU A 132 -15.08 -23.49 -15.38
C LEU A 132 -13.90 -24.36 -15.79
N GLU A 133 -13.11 -23.85 -16.74
CA GLU A 133 -11.83 -24.44 -17.14
C GLU A 133 -10.70 -23.50 -16.68
N PRO A 134 -10.13 -23.72 -15.47
CA PRO A 134 -9.11 -22.85 -14.89
C PRO A 134 -7.92 -22.60 -15.81
N SER A 135 -7.45 -23.66 -16.47
CA SER A 135 -6.29 -23.63 -17.37
C SER A 135 -6.48 -22.66 -18.54
N GLN A 136 -7.71 -22.54 -19.04
CA GLN A 136 -8.09 -21.65 -20.14
C GLN A 136 -8.65 -20.32 -19.67
N LYS A 137 -8.78 -20.11 -18.35
CA LYS A 137 -9.45 -18.95 -17.76
C LYS A 137 -10.79 -18.63 -18.41
N THR A 138 -11.55 -19.67 -18.74
CA THR A 138 -12.80 -19.55 -19.50
C THR A 138 -13.91 -20.31 -18.81
N LEU A 139 -15.07 -19.67 -18.72
CA LEU A 139 -16.29 -20.28 -18.18
C LEU A 139 -17.25 -20.59 -19.33
N PHE A 140 -17.43 -21.87 -19.62
CA PHE A 140 -18.34 -22.36 -20.65
C PHE A 140 -19.75 -22.53 -20.09
N TYR A 141 -20.77 -22.32 -20.92
CA TYR A 141 -22.14 -22.62 -20.50
C TYR A 141 -22.97 -23.33 -21.56
N TYR A 142 -23.84 -24.21 -21.07
CA TYR A 142 -24.64 -25.17 -21.84
C TYR A 142 -26.11 -25.10 -21.42
N PRO A 143 -27.04 -25.67 -22.21
CA PRO A 143 -28.44 -25.74 -21.83
C PRO A 143 -28.61 -26.57 -20.54
N ASP A 144 -27.86 -27.66 -20.43
CA ASP A 144 -27.90 -28.64 -19.35
C ASP A 144 -26.54 -29.34 -19.16
N SER A 145 -26.50 -30.34 -18.27
CA SER A 145 -25.29 -31.08 -17.89
C SER A 145 -24.76 -32.02 -18.97
N SER A 146 -25.46 -32.22 -20.10
CA SER A 146 -24.94 -33.00 -21.24
C SER A 146 -23.76 -32.30 -21.95
N LYS A 147 -23.57 -31.00 -21.67
CA LYS A 147 -22.52 -30.16 -22.27
C LYS A 147 -22.63 -30.04 -23.79
N ALA A 148 -23.85 -30.16 -24.35
CA ALA A 148 -24.12 -29.97 -25.77
C ALA A 148 -25.52 -29.38 -26.04
N PRO A 149 -25.67 -28.45 -27.01
CA PRO A 149 -24.62 -27.69 -27.68
C PRO A 149 -23.99 -26.64 -26.76
N LEU A 150 -22.76 -26.21 -27.05
CA LEU A 150 -22.15 -25.06 -26.37
C LEU A 150 -22.95 -23.79 -26.70
N LEU A 151 -23.45 -23.09 -25.68
CA LEU A 151 -24.21 -21.85 -25.87
C LEU A 151 -23.35 -20.60 -25.79
N GLY A 152 -22.18 -20.66 -25.18
CA GLY A 152 -21.24 -19.54 -25.16
C GLY A 152 -20.19 -19.66 -24.07
N THR A 153 -19.35 -18.64 -24.00
CA THR A 153 -18.22 -18.56 -23.07
C THR A 153 -18.18 -17.20 -22.37
N VAL A 154 -17.55 -17.17 -21.20
CA VAL A 154 -17.17 -15.95 -20.48
C VAL A 154 -15.65 -16.00 -20.29
N ASP A 155 -14.96 -15.04 -20.90
CA ASP A 155 -13.51 -14.88 -20.75
C ASP A 155 -13.19 -14.26 -19.38
N LEU A 156 -12.43 -15.00 -18.57
CA LEU A 156 -12.03 -14.61 -17.22
C LEU A 156 -10.55 -14.21 -17.14
N THR A 157 -9.86 -14.06 -18.28
CA THR A 157 -8.45 -13.63 -18.33
C THR A 157 -8.24 -12.25 -17.68
N ASN A 158 -9.29 -11.41 -17.72
CA ASN A 158 -9.26 -10.03 -17.25
C ASN A 158 -10.27 -9.76 -16.13
N VAL A 159 -10.56 -10.75 -15.27
CA VAL A 159 -11.39 -10.51 -14.06
C VAL A 159 -10.62 -9.61 -13.10
N THR A 160 -11.25 -8.52 -12.67
CA THR A 160 -10.68 -7.52 -11.77
C THR A 160 -11.34 -7.52 -10.39
N ALA A 161 -12.61 -7.94 -10.29
CA ALA A 161 -13.32 -7.99 -9.02
C ALA A 161 -14.47 -9.01 -9.05
N VAL A 162 -14.79 -9.59 -7.90
CA VAL A 162 -15.97 -10.43 -7.68
C VAL A 162 -16.70 -9.93 -6.44
N SER A 163 -18.02 -9.80 -6.51
CA SER A 163 -18.84 -9.36 -5.37
C SER A 163 -20.13 -10.17 -5.30
N THR A 164 -20.55 -10.53 -4.09
CA THR A 164 -21.85 -11.18 -3.82
C THR A 164 -22.97 -10.17 -3.52
N ASN A 165 -22.64 -8.88 -3.46
CA ASN A 165 -23.60 -7.83 -3.15
C ASN A 165 -24.52 -7.53 -4.33
N ILE A 166 -25.80 -7.32 -4.01
CA ILE A 166 -26.81 -6.84 -4.95
C ILE A 166 -26.63 -5.32 -5.06
N LYS A 167 -26.02 -4.85 -6.16
CA LYS A 167 -25.70 -3.43 -6.34
C LYS A 167 -26.94 -2.53 -6.50
N ASP A 168 -28.09 -3.09 -6.83
CA ASP A 168 -29.32 -2.32 -7.04
C ASP A 168 -30.55 -3.07 -6.48
N LYS A 169 -31.13 -2.54 -5.39
CA LYS A 169 -32.28 -3.17 -4.72
C LYS A 169 -33.52 -3.17 -5.61
N SER A 170 -33.63 -2.29 -6.61
CA SER A 170 -34.77 -2.31 -7.54
C SER A 170 -34.80 -3.56 -8.44
N ASP A 171 -33.66 -4.21 -8.66
CA ASP A 171 -33.55 -5.42 -9.48
C ASP A 171 -33.92 -6.71 -8.72
N MET A 172 -34.09 -6.68 -7.37
CA MET A 172 -34.36 -7.87 -6.56
C MET A 172 -35.65 -8.61 -6.93
N THR A 173 -36.68 -7.88 -7.37
CA THR A 173 -37.99 -8.47 -7.72
C THR A 173 -37.94 -9.40 -8.94
N GLN A 174 -36.82 -9.41 -9.68
CA GLN A 174 -36.64 -10.16 -10.93
C GLN A 174 -35.57 -11.24 -10.87
N LEU A 175 -34.90 -11.43 -9.72
CA LEU A 175 -33.88 -12.45 -9.56
C LEU A 175 -34.50 -13.83 -9.27
N PRO A 176 -33.95 -14.93 -9.83
CA PRO A 176 -34.39 -16.28 -9.50
C PRO A 176 -34.22 -16.66 -8.02
N THR A 177 -33.15 -16.16 -7.38
CA THR A 177 -32.82 -16.32 -5.95
C THR A 177 -32.05 -15.08 -5.47
N GLU A 178 -31.78 -14.98 -4.17
CA GLU A 178 -30.97 -13.92 -3.56
C GLU A 178 -29.44 -14.11 -3.71
N TYR A 179 -29.01 -15.29 -4.15
CA TYR A 179 -27.60 -15.69 -4.18
C TYR A 179 -26.89 -15.18 -5.45
N VAL A 180 -26.69 -13.86 -5.52
CA VAL A 180 -26.11 -13.17 -6.68
C VAL A 180 -24.59 -13.21 -6.67
N LEU A 181 -23.98 -13.52 -7.80
CA LEU A 181 -22.53 -13.44 -8.01
C LEU A 181 -22.23 -12.49 -9.17
N ASN A 182 -21.63 -11.34 -8.87
CA ASN A 182 -21.20 -10.37 -9.86
C ASN A 182 -19.70 -10.53 -10.12
N VAL A 183 -19.33 -10.93 -11.34
CA VAL A 183 -17.96 -11.06 -11.81
C VAL A 183 -17.63 -9.90 -12.74
N THR A 184 -16.75 -9.00 -12.31
CA THR A 184 -16.33 -7.83 -13.09
C THR A 184 -15.07 -8.16 -13.86
N THR A 185 -15.14 -8.09 -15.19
CA THR A 185 -13.97 -8.06 -16.07
C THR A 185 -13.70 -6.63 -16.53
N LEU A 186 -12.54 -6.39 -17.13
CA LEU A 186 -12.18 -5.07 -17.69
C LEU A 186 -13.27 -4.47 -18.59
N ASN A 187 -14.02 -5.30 -19.32
CA ASN A 187 -14.98 -4.84 -20.32
C ASN A 187 -16.43 -4.92 -19.86
N ARG A 188 -16.74 -5.70 -18.81
CA ARG A 188 -18.13 -6.02 -18.46
C ARG A 188 -18.29 -6.57 -17.05
N VAL A 189 -19.44 -6.28 -16.44
CA VAL A 189 -19.94 -7.00 -15.26
C VAL A 189 -20.86 -8.13 -15.70
N TRP A 190 -20.52 -9.36 -15.32
CA TRP A 190 -21.35 -10.55 -15.49
C TRP A 190 -22.09 -10.84 -14.19
N THR A 191 -23.42 -10.91 -14.27
CA THR A 191 -24.26 -11.24 -13.11
C THR A 191 -24.79 -12.66 -13.27
N PHE A 192 -24.41 -13.51 -12.33
CA PHE A 192 -24.90 -14.88 -12.16
C PHE A 192 -25.76 -14.95 -10.90
N VAL A 193 -26.65 -15.93 -10.85
CA VAL A 193 -27.48 -16.20 -9.68
C VAL A 193 -27.44 -17.71 -9.41
N CYS A 194 -27.10 -18.12 -8.20
CA CYS A 194 -26.96 -19.52 -7.78
C CYS A 194 -28.26 -20.04 -7.15
N ASN A 195 -28.45 -21.36 -7.02
CA ASN A 195 -29.66 -21.86 -6.35
C ASN A 195 -29.53 -21.74 -4.82
N THR A 196 -28.32 -21.92 -4.29
CA THR A 196 -28.03 -21.91 -2.86
C THR A 196 -26.85 -21.00 -2.51
N GLY A 197 -26.77 -20.60 -1.23
CA GLY A 197 -25.62 -19.84 -0.71
C GLY A 197 -24.31 -20.64 -0.74
N GLU A 198 -24.37 -21.96 -0.57
CA GLU A 198 -23.21 -22.84 -0.69
C GLU A 198 -22.65 -22.84 -2.12
N GLU A 199 -23.51 -22.94 -3.14
CA GLU A 199 -23.10 -22.83 -4.54
C GLU A 199 -22.46 -21.47 -4.82
N GLN A 200 -23.08 -20.37 -4.35
CA GLN A 200 -22.56 -19.01 -4.51
C GLN A 200 -21.18 -18.84 -3.84
N ALA A 201 -21.01 -19.36 -2.63
CA ALA A 201 -19.74 -19.32 -1.90
C ALA A 201 -18.64 -20.08 -2.64
N ALA A 202 -18.95 -21.28 -3.16
CA ALA A 202 -18.02 -22.07 -3.95
C ALA A 202 -17.60 -21.33 -5.24
N TRP A 203 -18.56 -20.76 -5.97
CA TRP A 203 -18.27 -20.01 -7.19
C TRP A 203 -17.48 -18.72 -6.91
N ASN A 204 -17.82 -18.00 -5.83
CA ASN A 204 -17.09 -16.82 -5.39
C ASN A 204 -15.63 -17.17 -5.08
N GLN A 205 -15.40 -18.23 -4.32
CA GLN A 205 -14.04 -18.69 -3.97
C GLN A 205 -13.22 -19.03 -5.21
N CYS A 206 -13.80 -19.74 -6.18
CA CYS A 206 -13.12 -20.03 -7.45
C CYS A 206 -12.77 -18.76 -8.23
N MET A 207 -13.68 -17.78 -8.31
CA MET A 207 -13.44 -16.53 -9.04
C MET A 207 -12.42 -15.61 -8.34
N GLN A 208 -12.38 -15.59 -7.01
CA GLN A 208 -11.36 -14.87 -6.24
C GLN A 208 -9.96 -15.44 -6.49
N LEU A 209 -9.84 -16.76 -6.60
CA LEU A 209 -8.58 -17.41 -6.97
C LEU A 209 -8.16 -17.06 -8.41
N MET A 210 -9.11 -16.90 -9.34
CA MET A 210 -8.81 -16.41 -10.69
C MET A 210 -8.29 -14.96 -10.69
N ILE A 211 -8.85 -14.07 -9.87
CA ILE A 211 -8.34 -12.69 -9.70
C ILE A 211 -6.90 -12.73 -9.19
N PHE A 212 -6.63 -13.56 -8.17
CA PHE A 212 -5.29 -13.71 -7.63
C PHE A 212 -4.29 -14.15 -8.72
N GLN A 213 -4.64 -15.17 -9.50
CA GLN A 213 -3.81 -15.64 -10.62
C GLN A 213 -3.61 -14.58 -11.71
N ASN A 214 -4.65 -13.80 -12.05
CA ASN A 214 -4.54 -12.73 -13.04
C ASN A 214 -3.65 -11.58 -12.55
N THR A 215 -3.75 -11.23 -11.26
CA THR A 215 -2.94 -10.18 -10.64
C THR A 215 -1.46 -10.55 -10.61
N GLN A 216 -1.14 -11.83 -10.45
CA GLN A 216 0.24 -12.34 -10.56
C GLN A 216 0.78 -12.25 -12.00
N LEU A 217 -0.06 -12.42 -13.02
CA LEU A 217 0.34 -12.35 -14.43
C LEU A 217 0.38 -10.94 -15.02
N LEU A 218 -0.38 -9.99 -14.46
CA LEU A 218 -0.39 -8.58 -14.88
C LEU A 218 0.82 -7.79 -14.36
N GLN A 219 1.75 -8.42 -13.64
CA GLN A 219 3.08 -7.85 -13.47
C GLN A 219 3.75 -7.76 -14.86
N PRO A 220 4.24 -6.59 -15.29
CA PRO A 220 4.69 -6.38 -16.66
C PRO A 220 5.78 -7.37 -17.08
N GLN A 221 5.46 -8.30 -17.98
CA GLN A 221 6.47 -9.02 -18.74
C GLN A 221 6.97 -8.10 -19.86
N TYR A 222 7.95 -7.24 -19.56
CA TYR A 222 8.68 -6.53 -20.59
C TYR A 222 9.71 -7.46 -21.24
N GLY A 223 9.42 -7.87 -22.49
CA GLY A 223 10.44 -8.10 -23.51
C GLY A 223 10.61 -9.52 -24.08
N SER A 224 9.65 -10.00 -24.88
CA SER A 224 9.97 -10.82 -26.08
C SER A 224 9.77 -9.95 -27.32
N THR A 225 10.86 -9.70 -28.04
CA THR A 225 10.94 -8.86 -29.23
C THR A 225 10.14 -9.41 -30.41
N MET A 226 9.49 -8.49 -31.15
CA MET A 226 8.93 -8.72 -32.47
C MET A 226 9.98 -9.29 -33.44
N ASN A 227 9.65 -10.41 -34.07
CA ASN A 227 10.37 -10.96 -35.22
C ASN A 227 10.10 -10.11 -36.48
N LEU A 228 11.17 -9.55 -37.06
CA LEU A 228 11.21 -9.19 -38.47
C LEU A 228 11.67 -10.42 -39.27
N ILE A 229 10.88 -10.72 -40.30
CA ILE A 229 11.03 -11.81 -41.26
C ILE A 229 12.37 -11.69 -42.01
N SER A 230 13.11 -12.80 -42.11
CA SER A 230 14.23 -13.00 -43.05
C SER A 230 14.00 -14.32 -43.82
N PRO A 231 14.38 -14.40 -45.11
CA PRO A 231 13.86 -15.42 -46.02
C PRO A 231 14.60 -16.76 -45.92
N HIS A 232 13.80 -17.81 -46.18
CA HIS A 232 14.08 -19.23 -46.32
C HIS A 232 15.53 -19.67 -46.63
N ALA A 233 16.04 -20.57 -45.78
CA ALA A 233 16.94 -21.66 -46.18
C ALA A 233 16.16 -22.99 -46.12
N PRO A 234 16.24 -23.87 -47.14
CA PRO A 234 15.41 -25.07 -47.20
C PRO A 234 15.98 -26.20 -46.33
N SER A 235 15.09 -26.81 -45.56
CA SER A 235 15.29 -28.02 -44.77
C SER A 235 15.44 -29.26 -45.64
N THR A 236 16.45 -30.08 -45.35
CA THR A 236 16.61 -31.47 -45.80
C THR A 236 15.48 -32.38 -45.27
N PRO A 237 14.94 -33.32 -46.07
CA PRO A 237 13.94 -34.29 -45.62
C PRO A 237 14.58 -35.61 -45.10
N PRO A 238 13.83 -36.43 -44.34
CA PRO A 238 14.30 -37.68 -43.73
C PRO A 238 14.25 -38.88 -44.72
N PRO A 239 14.84 -40.04 -44.38
CA PRO A 239 15.21 -41.07 -45.35
C PRO A 239 14.06 -42.04 -45.65
N GLY A 240 13.99 -42.53 -46.89
CA GLY A 240 13.05 -43.56 -47.32
C GLY A 240 13.22 -43.99 -48.77
N GLU A 241 13.98 -45.07 -48.96
CA GLU A 241 13.90 -46.13 -49.97
C GLU A 241 13.30 -45.92 -51.39
N LYS A 242 14.14 -46.35 -52.36
CA LYS A 242 13.89 -47.23 -53.54
C LYS A 242 14.05 -46.62 -54.95
N LYS A 243 15.04 -47.25 -55.62
CA LYS A 243 15.12 -47.72 -57.01
C LYS A 243 15.49 -46.74 -58.15
N SER A 244 16.59 -47.17 -58.79
CA SER A 244 16.85 -47.27 -60.23
C SER A 244 17.12 -46.01 -61.07
N SER A 245 18.34 -46.01 -61.60
CA SER A 245 18.70 -46.02 -63.03
C SER A 245 19.07 -44.69 -63.73
N ILE A 246 20.21 -44.80 -64.45
CA ILE A 246 20.54 -44.19 -65.76
C ILE A 246 21.27 -42.82 -65.79
N LEU A 247 22.59 -42.94 -66.00
CA LEU A 247 23.44 -42.36 -67.07
C LEU A 247 23.65 -40.83 -67.24
N ARG A 248 24.97 -40.52 -67.22
CA ARG A 248 25.77 -39.70 -68.18
C ARG A 248 25.65 -38.16 -68.17
N SER A 249 26.79 -37.57 -67.80
CA SER A 249 27.71 -36.79 -68.66
C SER A 249 27.22 -35.45 -69.24
N VAL A 250 27.96 -34.37 -68.99
CA VAL A 250 28.88 -33.68 -69.94
C VAL A 250 29.29 -32.30 -69.38
N LYS A 251 30.62 -32.06 -69.40
CA LYS A 251 31.44 -30.83 -69.56
C LYS A 251 30.78 -29.44 -69.54
N GLY A 252 31.50 -28.46 -68.95
CA GLY A 252 31.64 -27.14 -69.59
C GLY A 252 32.05 -25.91 -68.75
N LYS A 253 33.37 -25.64 -68.69
CA LYS A 253 34.08 -24.34 -68.82
C LYS A 253 33.71 -23.07 -67.99
N ASN A 254 34.77 -22.55 -67.34
CA ASN A 254 35.30 -21.17 -67.27
C ASN A 254 34.38 -19.98 -66.89
N SER A 255 34.74 -19.22 -65.84
CA SER A 255 35.61 -18.01 -65.94
C SER A 255 35.47 -17.01 -64.76
N ARG A 256 36.61 -16.36 -64.48
CA ARG A 256 36.85 -14.96 -64.04
C ARG A 256 36.84 -14.53 -62.56
N VAL A 257 37.96 -13.84 -62.30
CA VAL A 257 38.40 -12.99 -61.19
C VAL A 257 37.95 -11.54 -61.44
N SER A 258 37.54 -10.82 -60.38
CA SER A 258 37.62 -9.35 -60.24
C SER A 258 37.30 -8.95 -58.77
N THR A 259 38.30 -8.62 -57.94
CA THR A 259 38.80 -7.27 -57.52
C THR A 259 38.06 -6.60 -56.34
N ASN A 260 38.82 -6.42 -55.24
CA ASN A 260 38.49 -5.79 -53.96
C ASN A 260 38.88 -4.29 -53.91
N GLU A 261 38.15 -3.40 -54.58
CA GLU A 261 38.47 -1.95 -54.56
C GLU A 261 37.29 -1.03 -54.20
N SER A 262 36.21 -1.54 -53.60
CA SER A 262 34.99 -0.73 -53.36
C SER A 262 34.81 -0.23 -51.91
N ILE A 263 35.60 -0.71 -50.94
CA ILE A 263 35.32 -0.44 -49.51
C ILE A 263 36.12 0.75 -48.96
N ALA A 264 37.37 0.96 -49.41
CA ALA A 264 38.21 2.08 -48.95
C ALA A 264 37.67 3.47 -49.41
N ALA A 265 37.08 3.55 -50.61
CA ALA A 265 36.58 4.80 -51.16
C ALA A 265 35.30 5.33 -50.46
N LYS A 266 34.49 4.46 -49.85
CA LYS A 266 33.24 4.85 -49.16
C LYS A 266 33.48 5.43 -47.76
N ILE A 267 34.57 5.06 -47.10
CA ILE A 267 34.92 5.54 -45.76
C ILE A 267 35.55 6.94 -45.83
N ALA A 268 36.42 7.19 -46.81
CA ALA A 268 37.03 8.51 -47.02
C ALA A 268 36.01 9.62 -47.34
N HIS A 269 34.93 9.29 -48.07
CA HIS A 269 33.91 10.28 -48.45
C HIS A 269 32.93 10.66 -47.31
N THR A 270 32.92 9.90 -46.21
CA THR A 270 32.04 10.16 -45.06
C THR A 270 32.74 11.02 -43.99
N LEU A 271 34.08 10.94 -43.89
CA LEU A 271 34.88 11.75 -42.98
C LEU A 271 35.15 13.17 -43.50
N ALA A 272 35.19 13.38 -44.83
CA ALA A 272 35.41 14.69 -45.44
C ALA A 272 34.23 15.68 -45.32
N ARG A 273 33.04 15.25 -44.85
CA ARG A 273 31.86 16.12 -44.67
C ARG A 273 31.69 16.70 -43.26
N LYS A 274 32.56 16.37 -42.30
CA LYS A 274 32.47 16.85 -40.90
C LYS A 274 33.56 17.83 -40.46
N THR A 275 34.45 18.27 -41.36
CA THR A 275 35.60 19.15 -41.04
C THR A 275 35.62 20.48 -41.80
N GLN A 276 34.50 20.94 -42.34
CA GLN A 276 34.33 22.35 -42.73
C GLN A 276 33.40 23.05 -41.74
N ASN A 277 33.99 23.58 -40.67
CA ASN A 277 33.66 24.86 -40.05
C ASN A 277 34.51 25.00 -38.77
N GLY A 278 35.73 25.49 -38.97
CA GLY A 278 36.56 26.11 -37.94
C GLY A 278 36.52 27.64 -38.05
N PRO A 279 37.12 28.37 -37.11
CA PRO A 279 36.46 29.39 -36.31
C PRO A 279 36.70 30.82 -36.79
N ASN A 280 35.87 31.77 -36.34
CA ASN A 280 36.36 33.12 -36.10
C ASN A 280 35.66 33.79 -34.91
N VAL A 281 36.51 34.32 -34.04
CA VAL A 281 36.22 35.19 -32.91
C VAL A 281 36.10 36.60 -33.44
N ASP A 282 35.12 37.37 -32.97
CA ASP A 282 35.35 38.79 -32.67
C ASP A 282 34.38 39.31 -31.60
N VAL A 283 34.95 40.12 -30.73
CA VAL A 283 34.38 40.85 -29.60
C VAL A 283 33.85 42.20 -30.13
N ILE A 284 32.73 42.72 -29.60
CA ILE A 284 32.54 44.13 -29.16
C ILE A 284 31.10 44.36 -28.63
N PHE A 285 31.07 45.32 -27.70
CA PHE A 285 30.10 45.81 -26.73
C PHE A 285 28.79 46.47 -27.22
N GLU A 286 27.82 46.46 -26.28
CA GLU A 286 26.81 47.50 -25.89
C GLU A 286 25.60 47.93 -26.77
N LYS A 287 24.49 48.09 -26.01
CA LYS A 287 23.41 49.10 -26.05
C LYS A 287 22.14 48.88 -26.88
N ASP A 288 21.06 48.73 -26.08
CA ASP A 288 19.81 49.50 -26.05
C ASP A 288 18.87 49.61 -27.27
N ILE A 289 17.60 49.82 -26.88
CA ILE A 289 16.47 50.46 -27.58
C ILE A 289 15.34 49.54 -28.09
N GLN A 290 14.35 49.41 -27.19
CA GLN A 290 12.93 49.69 -27.38
C GLN A 290 12.31 49.81 -28.79
N SER A 291 11.16 49.13 -28.91
CA SER A 291 9.89 49.60 -29.47
C SER A 291 9.75 49.76 -31.00
N THR A 292 8.78 49.06 -31.60
CA THR A 292 7.42 49.59 -31.88
C THR A 292 6.68 48.79 -32.99
N LYS A 293 5.35 48.72 -32.82
CA LYS A 293 4.28 48.62 -33.85
C LYS A 293 4.07 47.24 -34.51
N LYS A 294 2.85 46.74 -34.79
CA LYS A 294 1.53 47.39 -34.91
C LYS A 294 0.39 46.33 -34.93
N ASN A 295 -0.65 46.61 -34.14
CA ASN A 295 -2.12 46.58 -34.39
C ASN A 295 -2.79 45.61 -35.38
N LYS A 296 -3.88 44.97 -34.90
CA LYS A 296 -5.32 45.08 -35.30
C LYS A 296 -6.06 43.91 -34.61
N ARG A 297 -7.28 43.95 -34.03
CA ARG A 297 -8.49 44.79 -34.02
C ARG A 297 -9.25 44.42 -32.71
N GLY A 298 -9.75 45.37 -31.91
CA GLY A 298 -11.18 45.76 -31.81
C GLY A 298 -11.81 45.23 -30.50
N SER A 299 -11.98 46.02 -29.42
CA SER A 299 -13.07 47.00 -29.11
C SER A 299 -14.42 46.29 -28.85
N LEU A 300 -15.22 46.50 -27.79
CA LEU A 300 -15.55 47.63 -26.89
C LEU A 300 -16.06 47.07 -25.53
N LEU A 301 -15.69 47.63 -24.37
CA LEU A 301 -16.48 48.50 -23.43
C LEU A 301 -17.77 47.87 -22.85
N SER A 302 -18.19 48.08 -21.59
CA SER A 302 -17.65 48.79 -20.42
C SER A 302 -18.67 48.79 -19.25
N LEU A 303 -18.15 48.77 -18.02
CA LEU A 303 -18.44 49.67 -16.88
C LEU A 303 -19.78 49.70 -16.09
N PHE A 304 -19.56 49.96 -14.78
CA PHE A 304 -20.44 50.40 -13.67
C PHE A 304 -21.35 49.32 -13.05
N GLY A 305 -21.42 49.07 -11.74
CA GLY A 305 -21.07 49.89 -10.57
C GLY A 305 -22.33 50.56 -10.00
N GLY A 306 -22.86 50.11 -8.86
CA GLY A 306 -23.97 50.81 -8.20
C GLY A 306 -24.70 50.01 -7.10
N LYS A 307 -24.91 50.66 -5.96
CA LYS A 307 -25.45 50.18 -4.68
C LYS A 307 -26.99 50.09 -4.66
N GLY A 308 -27.52 49.30 -3.71
CA GLY A 308 -28.44 49.80 -2.67
C GLY A 308 -29.93 49.40 -2.73
N GLY A 309 -30.41 48.77 -1.63
CA GLY A 309 -31.77 48.79 -1.06
C GLY A 309 -32.92 48.21 -1.91
N SER A 310 -34.11 47.88 -1.41
CA SER A 310 -34.70 47.57 -0.10
C SER A 310 -36.12 47.04 -0.42
N GLU A 311 -36.68 46.26 0.50
CA GLU A 311 -38.13 46.10 0.77
C GLU A 311 -39.11 45.47 -0.26
N ASN A 312 -39.79 44.43 0.25
CA ASN A 312 -41.22 44.09 0.19
C ASN A 312 -42.07 44.66 -0.96
N ASP A 313 -42.80 43.81 -1.69
CA ASP A 313 -44.19 43.52 -1.32
C ASP A 313 -44.86 42.44 -2.19
N THR A 314 -45.86 41.84 -1.57
CA THR A 314 -46.82 40.83 -2.05
C THR A 314 -47.59 41.22 -3.31
N ARG A 315 -47.92 40.22 -4.17
CA ARG A 315 -49.27 40.11 -4.76
C ARG A 315 -49.59 38.74 -5.35
N GLU A 316 -50.73 38.22 -4.89
CA GLU A 316 -51.52 37.14 -5.47
C GLU A 316 -52.18 37.56 -6.80
N GLU A 317 -52.32 36.61 -7.74
CA GLU A 317 -53.52 36.31 -8.58
C GLU A 317 -53.13 35.17 -9.55
N LYS A 318 -53.53 33.91 -9.32
CA LYS A 318 -54.78 33.22 -9.69
C LYS A 318 -55.06 33.04 -11.21
N ALA A 319 -55.15 31.74 -11.55
CA ALA A 319 -56.19 31.05 -12.34
C ALA A 319 -55.87 30.58 -13.78
N GLY A 320 -56.28 29.33 -14.03
CA GLY A 320 -56.38 28.68 -15.35
C GLY A 320 -55.81 27.24 -15.36
N GLU A 321 -56.38 26.30 -14.59
CA GLU A 321 -57.34 25.27 -15.04
C GLU A 321 -56.77 24.17 -15.98
N GLY A 322 -56.92 22.89 -15.58
CA GLY A 322 -56.65 21.79 -16.49
C GLY A 322 -56.58 20.35 -15.97
N GLY A 323 -57.56 19.87 -15.19
CA GLY A 323 -58.12 18.52 -15.45
C GLY A 323 -57.67 17.28 -14.63
N ARG A 324 -58.67 16.76 -13.89
CA ARG A 324 -59.06 15.34 -13.68
C ARG A 324 -58.45 14.52 -12.53
N ARG A 325 -59.31 14.38 -11.51
CA ARG A 325 -59.43 13.31 -10.48
C ARG A 325 -59.24 11.88 -11.03
N MET A 326 -58.54 11.06 -10.27
CA MET A 326 -59.07 9.76 -9.81
C MET A 326 -58.47 9.38 -8.45
N THR A 327 -59.32 9.41 -7.43
CA THR A 327 -59.13 8.75 -6.13
C THR A 327 -59.38 7.25 -6.28
N ARG A 328 -58.43 6.40 -5.86
CA ARG A 328 -58.70 5.05 -5.32
C ARG A 328 -57.49 4.52 -4.54
N LEU A 329 -57.70 4.40 -3.23
CA LEU A 329 -57.30 3.30 -2.34
C LEU A 329 -56.30 2.27 -2.90
N PHE A 330 -55.10 2.22 -2.32
CA PHE A 330 -54.40 0.96 -2.09
C PHE A 330 -53.73 0.99 -0.71
N LYS A 331 -54.16 0.06 0.14
CA LYS A 331 -53.54 -0.29 1.42
C LYS A 331 -52.12 -0.80 1.16
N SER A 332 -51.16 -0.35 1.96
CA SER A 332 -49.81 -0.94 1.98
C SER A 332 -49.86 -2.36 2.56
N PRO A 333 -49.16 -3.34 2.00
CA PRO A 333 -48.96 -4.62 2.68
C PRO A 333 -47.91 -4.44 3.79
N THR A 334 -48.32 -4.78 5.01
CA THR A 334 -47.46 -4.92 6.17
C THR A 334 -46.38 -5.98 5.92
N SER A 335 -45.11 -5.60 6.12
CA SER A 335 -43.96 -6.50 6.22
C SER A 335 -44.08 -7.40 7.47
N PRO A 336 -43.70 -8.69 7.42
CA PRO A 336 -43.86 -9.61 8.55
C PRO A 336 -42.76 -9.51 9.63
N PHE A 337 -41.84 -8.54 9.55
CA PHE A 337 -40.79 -8.32 10.57
C PHE A 337 -40.69 -6.87 11.05
N GLY A 338 -41.76 -6.08 10.94
CA GLY A 338 -41.82 -4.75 11.54
C GLY A 338 -42.09 -4.83 13.04
N GLY A 339 -41.19 -4.26 13.85
CA GLY A 339 -41.59 -3.77 15.17
C GLY A 339 -42.79 -2.83 15.05
N ASP A 340 -43.60 -2.74 16.09
CA ASP A 340 -44.83 -1.94 16.11
C ASP A 340 -44.51 -0.45 15.90
N LEU A 341 -44.51 -0.02 14.63
CA LEU A 341 -44.23 1.35 14.17
C LEU A 341 -45.10 2.37 14.90
N LYS A 342 -46.35 1.99 15.20
CA LYS A 342 -47.29 2.86 15.91
C LYS A 342 -46.89 3.02 17.36
N ARG A 343 -46.47 1.94 18.02
CA ARG A 343 -45.93 1.99 19.38
C ARG A 343 -44.59 2.71 19.46
N GLN A 344 -43.75 2.60 18.44
CA GLN A 344 -42.50 3.36 18.34
C GLN A 344 -42.80 4.87 18.19
N GLU A 345 -43.70 5.25 17.28
CA GLU A 345 -44.16 6.63 17.13
C GLU A 345 -44.81 7.15 18.41
N GLU A 346 -45.61 6.34 19.12
CA GLU A 346 -46.21 6.70 20.42
C GLU A 346 -45.14 6.93 21.51
N ILE A 347 -44.11 6.07 21.61
CA ILE A 347 -42.98 6.28 22.54
C ILE A 347 -42.21 7.56 22.20
N PHE A 348 -41.98 7.84 20.90
CA PHE A 348 -41.25 9.02 20.47
C PHE A 348 -42.07 10.32 20.64
N GLU A 349 -43.37 10.30 20.39
CA GLU A 349 -44.24 11.45 20.64
C GLU A 349 -44.39 11.74 22.13
N ASP A 350 -44.49 10.72 22.98
CA ASP A 350 -44.51 10.87 24.45
C ASP A 350 -43.17 11.46 24.95
N TYR A 351 -42.04 10.99 24.43
CA TYR A 351 -40.73 11.53 24.78
C TYR A 351 -40.51 12.96 24.25
N ARG A 352 -40.92 13.24 23.00
CA ARG A 352 -40.85 14.57 22.37
C ARG A 352 -41.71 15.58 23.13
N ALA A 353 -42.90 15.17 23.58
CA ALA A 353 -43.78 15.98 24.42
C ALA A 353 -43.19 16.27 25.81
N THR A 354 -42.38 15.35 26.35
CA THR A 354 -41.83 15.46 27.72
C THR A 354 -40.47 16.18 27.78
N LYS A 355 -39.63 16.06 26.73
CA LYS A 355 -38.23 16.51 26.74
C LYS A 355 -37.84 17.52 25.64
N GLY A 356 -38.68 17.77 24.64
CA GLY A 356 -38.46 18.85 23.65
C GLY A 356 -37.32 18.64 22.64
N THR A 357 -36.80 17.42 22.49
CA THR A 357 -35.67 17.10 21.57
C THR A 357 -36.14 16.58 20.19
N ASP A 358 -35.44 17.00 19.13
CA ASP A 358 -35.71 16.59 17.74
C ASP A 358 -35.09 15.21 17.41
N PHE A 359 -35.94 14.22 17.11
CA PHE A 359 -35.54 12.89 16.63
C PHE A 359 -35.76 12.76 15.10
N ARG A 360 -34.79 12.19 14.37
CA ARG A 360 -34.95 11.78 12.97
C ARG A 360 -35.13 10.26 12.89
N THR A 361 -36.24 9.79 12.32
CA THR A 361 -36.62 8.38 12.31
C THR A 361 -36.13 7.65 11.04
N GLY A 362 -35.53 6.48 11.25
CA GLY A 362 -35.42 5.38 10.29
C GLY A 362 -36.06 4.13 10.88
N ASN A 363 -36.40 3.13 10.05
CA ASN A 363 -36.97 1.86 10.52
C ASN A 363 -36.01 1.15 11.48
N LEU A 364 -36.39 0.97 12.75
CA LEU A 364 -35.51 0.41 13.79
C LEU A 364 -36.15 -0.77 14.55
N PRO A 365 -35.32 -1.68 15.09
CA PRO A 365 -35.75 -2.67 16.08
C PRO A 365 -36.25 -2.00 17.38
N MET A 366 -37.28 -2.58 18.03
CA MET A 366 -37.82 -2.08 19.33
C MET A 366 -36.78 -2.01 20.47
N GLU A 367 -35.66 -2.73 20.34
CA GLU A 367 -34.57 -2.73 21.31
C GLU A 367 -33.86 -1.36 21.38
N CYS A 368 -33.89 -0.56 20.31
CA CYS A 368 -33.26 0.76 20.29
C CYS A 368 -34.10 1.86 20.97
N SER A 369 -35.42 1.65 21.09
CA SER A 369 -36.34 2.64 21.68
C SER A 369 -36.39 2.58 23.22
N SER A 370 -36.18 1.41 23.83
CA SER A 370 -36.06 1.29 25.29
C SER A 370 -34.75 1.89 25.83
N VAL A 371 -33.69 1.86 25.02
CA VAL A 371 -32.36 2.45 25.31
C VAL A 371 -32.47 3.96 25.55
N CYS A 372 -33.22 4.70 24.73
CA CYS A 372 -33.40 6.14 24.91
C CYS A 372 -34.18 6.51 26.18
N ALA A 373 -35.11 5.64 26.63
CA ALA A 373 -35.96 5.90 27.80
C ALA A 373 -35.30 5.57 29.15
N MET A 374 -34.19 4.83 29.17
CA MET A 374 -33.56 4.30 30.40
C MET A 374 -32.17 4.84 30.71
N HIS A 375 -31.59 5.72 29.89
CA HIS A 375 -30.22 6.17 30.14
C HIS A 375 -30.15 7.23 31.23
N ASN A 376 -29.80 6.76 32.43
CA ASN A 376 -29.18 7.59 33.44
C ASN A 376 -27.79 8.02 32.95
N PHE A 377 -27.64 9.25 32.47
CA PHE A 377 -26.38 9.79 31.94
C PHE A 377 -25.20 9.57 32.90
N SER A 378 -25.45 9.58 34.22
CA SER A 378 -24.42 9.34 35.24
C SER A 378 -23.73 7.97 35.17
N THR A 379 -24.31 7.00 34.45
CA THR A 379 -23.69 5.69 34.22
C THR A 379 -22.77 5.65 33.00
N MET A 380 -22.86 6.63 32.10
CA MET A 380 -22.05 6.68 30.89
C MET A 380 -20.61 7.08 31.20
N GLY A 381 -19.64 6.38 30.61
CA GLY A 381 -18.21 6.66 30.77
C GLY A 381 -17.86 8.11 30.41
N PHE A 382 -18.44 8.63 29.33
CA PHE A 382 -18.31 10.04 28.93
C PHE A 382 -18.75 11.03 30.02
N PHE A 383 -19.94 10.82 30.61
CA PHE A 383 -20.47 11.70 31.65
C PHE A 383 -19.61 11.65 32.92
N ARG A 384 -19.21 10.44 33.34
CA ARG A 384 -18.32 10.24 34.49
C ARG A 384 -16.97 10.92 34.29
N THR A 385 -16.46 10.87 33.07
CA THR A 385 -15.20 11.52 32.69
C THR A 385 -15.31 13.04 32.78
N LEU A 386 -16.33 13.64 32.17
CA LEU A 386 -16.47 15.09 32.21
C LEU A 386 -16.73 15.61 33.63
N THR A 387 -17.50 14.85 34.41
CA THR A 387 -17.76 15.19 35.81
C THR A 387 -16.53 15.02 36.71
N SER A 388 -15.68 14.01 36.49
CA SER A 388 -14.43 13.86 37.24
C SER A 388 -13.41 14.97 36.95
N LEU A 389 -13.56 15.66 35.81
CA LEU A 389 -12.76 16.83 35.43
C LEU A 389 -13.32 18.16 35.96
N GLY A 390 -14.35 18.11 36.83
CA GLY A 390 -14.92 19.28 37.47
C GLY A 390 -16.13 19.88 36.77
N CYS A 391 -16.64 19.26 35.70
CA CYS A 391 -17.92 19.65 35.14
C CYS A 391 -19.05 19.30 36.11
N GLY A 392 -19.84 20.29 36.55
CA GLY A 392 -21.00 20.02 37.40
C GLY A 392 -21.99 19.08 36.70
N ALA A 393 -22.37 17.97 37.36
CA ALA A 393 -23.25 16.95 36.77
C ALA A 393 -24.57 17.54 36.27
N ASP A 394 -25.23 18.36 37.10
CA ASP A 394 -26.52 18.99 36.76
C ASP A 394 -26.42 19.88 35.51
N LYS A 395 -25.31 20.62 35.38
CA LYS A 395 -25.06 21.50 34.22
C LYS A 395 -24.73 20.71 32.96
N LEU A 396 -24.03 19.59 33.10
CA LEU A 396 -23.73 18.71 31.98
C LEU A 396 -25.02 18.05 31.49
N GLU A 397 -25.88 17.60 32.40
CA GLU A 397 -27.19 17.06 32.05
C GLU A 397 -28.07 18.10 31.35
N GLU A 398 -28.12 19.33 31.86
CA GLU A 398 -28.81 20.45 31.20
C GLU A 398 -28.25 20.73 29.80
N PHE A 399 -26.93 20.72 29.63
CA PHE A 399 -26.29 20.90 28.33
C PHE A 399 -26.65 19.76 27.36
N LEU A 400 -26.61 18.51 27.81
CA LEU A 400 -26.95 17.35 26.99
C LEU A 400 -28.43 17.39 26.58
N ASP A 401 -29.34 17.68 27.49
CA ASP A 401 -30.78 17.81 27.19
C ASP A 401 -31.03 18.92 26.14
N LEU A 402 -30.26 20.01 26.17
CA LEU A 402 -30.44 21.15 25.26
C LEU A 402 -29.75 20.98 23.90
N LYS A 403 -28.58 20.32 23.85
CA LYS A 403 -27.66 20.38 22.70
C LYS A 403 -27.39 19.04 22.04
N ALA A 404 -27.67 17.93 22.72
CA ALA A 404 -27.41 16.62 22.15
C ALA A 404 -28.46 16.24 21.09
N ARG A 405 -28.01 15.60 20.01
CA ARG A 405 -28.89 15.05 18.97
C ARG A 405 -28.75 13.53 18.95
N ILE A 406 -29.86 12.82 19.01
CA ILE A 406 -29.84 11.35 18.93
C ILE A 406 -30.04 10.94 17.46
N ASN A 407 -29.05 10.25 16.92
CA ASN A 407 -29.05 9.72 15.57
C ASN A 407 -29.09 8.19 15.61
N PHE A 408 -29.89 7.64 14.70
CA PHE A 408 -29.94 6.20 14.44
C PHE A 408 -29.14 5.89 13.19
N VAL A 409 -28.30 4.87 13.28
CA VAL A 409 -27.35 4.51 12.24
C VAL A 409 -27.50 3.06 11.86
N GLN A 410 -27.39 2.77 10.56
CA GLN A 410 -27.45 1.42 10.02
C GLN A 410 -26.05 0.84 9.93
N GLU A 411 -25.96 -0.49 9.87
CA GLU A 411 -24.71 -1.18 9.60
C GLU A 411 -24.04 -0.63 8.32
N GLY A 412 -22.77 -0.27 8.44
CA GLY A 412 -21.97 0.32 7.37
C GLY A 412 -22.00 1.86 7.30
N ASP A 413 -22.87 2.53 8.05
CA ASP A 413 -22.90 4.00 8.10
C ASP A 413 -21.65 4.55 8.81
N TYR A 414 -21.10 5.63 8.27
CA TYR A 414 -19.99 6.36 8.89
C TYR A 414 -20.56 7.44 9.81
N ILE A 415 -20.15 7.44 11.07
CA ILE A 415 -20.42 8.55 11.99
C ILE A 415 -19.25 9.54 12.02
N ALA A 416 -18.05 9.07 11.69
CA ALA A 416 -16.87 9.90 11.48
C ALA A 416 -16.11 9.37 10.27
N GLU A 417 -15.72 10.26 9.36
CA GLU A 417 -14.92 9.91 8.19
C GLU A 417 -13.54 10.55 8.30
N GLU A 418 -12.48 9.76 8.11
CA GLU A 418 -11.10 10.24 8.14
C GLU A 418 -10.90 11.44 7.22
N ASN A 419 -10.18 12.46 7.69
CA ASN A 419 -9.94 13.76 7.06
C ASN A 419 -11.18 14.68 6.91
N SER A 420 -12.38 14.25 7.29
CA SER A 420 -13.54 15.15 7.35
C SER A 420 -13.43 16.12 8.54
N LYS A 421 -13.99 17.34 8.40
CA LYS A 421 -13.98 18.34 9.48
C LYS A 421 -14.75 17.82 10.70
N ILE A 422 -14.17 17.92 11.90
CA ILE A 422 -14.86 17.60 13.16
C ILE A 422 -15.88 18.71 13.43
N LYS A 423 -17.14 18.44 13.08
CA LYS A 423 -18.27 19.34 13.38
C LYS A 423 -18.99 18.93 14.66
N ALA A 424 -18.96 17.64 14.96
CA ALA A 424 -19.58 17.07 16.13
C ALA A 424 -18.74 15.92 16.67
N LEU A 425 -18.99 15.57 17.92
CA LEU A 425 -18.44 14.48 18.69
C LEU A 425 -19.55 13.45 18.88
N HIS A 426 -19.18 12.18 18.92
CA HIS A 426 -20.16 11.09 18.94
C HIS A 426 -20.01 10.29 20.22
N VAL A 427 -21.11 10.05 20.95
CA VAL A 427 -21.19 9.14 22.09
C VAL A 427 -22.06 7.97 21.68
N ILE A 428 -21.55 6.75 21.78
CA ILE A 428 -22.27 5.54 21.39
C ILE A 428 -23.21 5.17 22.53
N LEU A 429 -24.51 5.13 22.26
CA LEU A 429 -25.52 4.73 23.24
C LEU A 429 -25.83 3.24 23.13
N SER A 430 -25.85 2.71 21.90
CA SER A 430 -26.07 1.29 21.62
C SER A 430 -25.46 0.90 20.27
N GLY A 431 -25.14 -0.39 20.12
CA GLY A 431 -24.49 -0.97 18.95
C GLY A 431 -22.97 -1.12 19.11
N GLU A 432 -22.36 -1.74 18.11
CA GLU A 432 -20.91 -1.91 17.99
C GLU A 432 -20.41 -1.10 16.80
N PHE A 433 -19.34 -0.34 17.00
CA PHE A 433 -18.75 0.51 15.98
C PHE A 433 -17.28 0.17 15.80
N LEU A 434 -16.83 0.09 14.56
CA LEU A 434 -15.43 -0.14 14.23
C LEU A 434 -14.72 1.19 14.00
N ARG A 435 -13.76 1.53 14.86
CA ARG A 435 -12.77 2.58 14.61
C ARG A 435 -11.69 2.03 13.69
N GLN A 436 -11.46 2.69 12.57
CA GLN A 436 -10.49 2.25 11.56
C GLN A 436 -9.64 3.40 11.03
N LYS A 437 -8.46 3.07 10.52
CA LYS A 437 -7.51 4.02 9.93
C LYS A 437 -7.02 3.53 8.59
N ASN A 438 -6.99 4.43 7.61
CA ASN A 438 -6.35 4.16 6.34
C ASN A 438 -4.83 4.36 6.42
N ILE A 439 -4.08 3.30 6.16
CA ILE A 439 -2.61 3.32 6.05
C ILE A 439 -2.25 2.75 4.69
N HIS A 440 -1.58 3.58 3.86
CA HIS A 440 -1.18 3.24 2.49
C HIS A 440 -2.30 2.70 1.57
N GLY A 441 -3.55 3.09 1.82
CA GLY A 441 -4.73 2.63 1.07
C GLY A 441 -5.46 1.46 1.71
N ASP A 442 -4.86 0.81 2.71
CA ASP A 442 -5.46 -0.32 3.43
C ASP A 442 -6.19 0.17 4.70
N GLN A 443 -7.38 -0.37 4.95
CA GLN A 443 -8.16 -0.06 6.16
C GLN A 443 -7.76 -0.99 7.31
N TYR A 444 -7.25 -0.40 8.39
CA TYR A 444 -6.88 -1.10 9.61
C TYR A 444 -7.92 -0.82 10.70
N GLY A 445 -8.61 -1.86 11.17
CA GLY A 445 -9.47 -1.75 12.35
C GLY A 445 -8.62 -1.60 13.62
N ILE A 446 -8.74 -0.46 14.28
CA ILE A 446 -7.98 -0.06 15.46
C ILE A 446 -8.62 -0.61 16.73
N SER A 447 -9.89 -0.24 16.96
CA SER A 447 -10.64 -0.61 18.16
C SER A 447 -12.13 -0.76 17.83
N VAL A 448 -12.83 -1.52 18.67
CA VAL A 448 -14.29 -1.62 18.64
C VAL A 448 -14.82 -0.71 19.74
N LEU A 449 -15.72 0.18 19.39
CA LEU A 449 -16.37 1.12 20.28
C LEU A 449 -17.76 0.59 20.61
N GLU A 450 -18.03 0.41 21.90
CA GLU A 450 -19.29 -0.10 22.44
C GLU A 450 -20.08 1.02 23.13
N SER A 451 -21.23 0.68 23.74
CA SER A 451 -22.04 1.63 24.52
C SER A 451 -21.20 2.33 25.60
N GLY A 452 -21.29 3.66 25.63
CA GLY A 452 -20.53 4.56 26.50
C GLY A 452 -19.20 5.04 25.94
N ALA A 453 -18.71 4.46 24.83
CA ALA A 453 -17.53 4.95 24.13
C ALA A 453 -17.84 6.21 23.31
N PHE A 454 -16.78 6.93 22.90
CA PHE A 454 -16.91 8.16 22.14
C PHE A 454 -15.94 8.22 20.95
N SER A 455 -16.19 9.15 20.04
CA SER A 455 -15.36 9.42 18.87
C SER A 455 -15.24 10.93 18.61
N GLY A 456 -14.03 11.37 18.24
CA GLY A 456 -13.69 12.76 17.94
C GLY A 456 -13.22 13.58 19.13
N LEU A 457 -13.43 13.09 20.37
CA LEU A 457 -13.04 13.82 21.58
C LEU A 457 -11.51 13.94 21.66
N GLU A 458 -10.83 12.83 21.38
CA GLU A 458 -9.38 12.72 21.43
C GLU A 458 -8.75 13.62 20.35
N GLU A 459 -9.23 13.54 19.11
CA GLU A 459 -8.74 14.38 18.03
C GLU A 459 -9.01 15.87 18.27
N PHE A 460 -10.21 16.24 18.72
CA PHE A 460 -10.60 17.64 18.85
C PHE A 460 -9.98 18.32 20.06
N PHE A 461 -10.15 17.75 21.26
CA PHE A 461 -9.67 18.39 22.49
C PHE A 461 -8.22 18.07 22.79
N THR A 462 -7.80 16.82 22.59
CA THR A 462 -6.48 16.38 23.03
C THR A 462 -5.41 16.74 22.01
N LEU A 463 -5.74 16.66 20.72
CA LEU A 463 -4.82 16.95 19.62
C LEU A 463 -5.06 18.30 18.93
N SER A 464 -6.13 19.03 19.31
CA SER A 464 -6.52 20.31 18.69
C SER A 464 -6.64 20.20 17.16
N LEU A 465 -7.21 19.09 16.68
CA LEU A 465 -7.41 18.83 15.27
C LEU A 465 -8.75 19.35 14.80
N GLU A 466 -8.76 19.86 13.58
CA GLU A 466 -9.99 20.30 12.91
C GLU A 466 -10.62 19.17 12.08
N SER A 467 -9.91 18.05 11.91
CA SER A 467 -10.35 16.92 11.08
C SER A 467 -10.12 15.59 11.79
N TYR A 468 -11.04 14.65 11.57
CA TYR A 468 -10.95 13.29 12.09
C TYR A 468 -9.68 12.60 11.59
N MET A 469 -8.93 11.97 12.50
CA MET A 469 -7.78 11.13 12.13
C MET A 469 -8.19 9.70 11.80
N THR A 470 -9.32 9.24 12.33
CA THR A 470 -9.83 7.88 12.14
C THR A 470 -11.25 7.94 11.59
N SER A 471 -11.65 6.89 10.86
CA SER A 471 -13.04 6.68 10.50
C SER A 471 -13.71 5.83 11.57
N VAL A 472 -14.99 6.08 11.86
CA VAL A 472 -15.80 5.23 12.73
C VAL A 472 -17.05 4.80 11.98
N VAL A 473 -17.19 3.48 11.82
CA VAL A 473 -18.24 2.84 11.02
C VAL A 473 -19.11 1.98 11.92
N ALA A 474 -20.42 2.05 11.76
CA ALA A 474 -21.36 1.17 12.46
C ALA A 474 -21.16 -0.29 12.01
N GLY A 475 -20.77 -1.18 12.92
CA GLY A 475 -20.65 -2.62 12.67
C GLY A 475 -21.99 -3.36 12.74
N CYS A 476 -22.98 -2.75 13.38
CA CYS A 476 -24.38 -3.17 13.40
C CYS A 476 -25.29 -1.94 13.48
N HIS A 477 -26.61 -2.14 13.50
CA HIS A 477 -27.56 -1.04 13.75
C HIS A 477 -27.34 -0.49 15.16
N GLY A 478 -27.27 0.83 15.29
CA GLY A 478 -26.89 1.47 16.55
C GLY A 478 -27.56 2.81 16.78
N VAL A 479 -27.32 3.35 17.96
CA VAL A 479 -27.80 4.67 18.40
C VAL A 479 -26.60 5.48 18.88
N VAL A 480 -26.46 6.68 18.33
CA VAL A 480 -25.34 7.58 18.61
C VAL A 480 -25.88 8.94 19.01
N MET A 481 -25.33 9.51 20.06
CA MET A 481 -25.57 10.89 20.45
C MET A 481 -24.49 11.77 19.82
N GLU A 482 -24.91 12.77 19.07
CA GLU A 482 -24.08 13.76 18.41
C GLU A 482 -24.07 15.06 19.22
N LEU A 483 -22.89 15.55 19.58
CA LEU A 483 -22.63 16.78 20.32
C LEU A 483 -21.83 17.74 19.45
N GLY A 484 -22.30 18.96 19.22
CA GLY A 484 -21.54 19.95 18.46
C GLY A 484 -20.19 20.25 19.13
N ALA A 485 -19.08 20.14 18.38
CA ALA A 485 -17.73 20.16 18.93
C ALA A 485 -17.36 21.54 19.52
N GLU A 486 -17.70 22.62 18.80
CA GLU A 486 -17.47 24.00 19.23
C GLU A 486 -18.40 24.38 20.40
N GLU A 487 -19.65 23.91 20.40
CA GLU A 487 -20.59 24.10 21.50
C GLU A 487 -20.13 23.41 22.78
N LEU A 488 -19.66 22.16 22.69
CA LEU A 488 -19.14 21.44 23.85
C LEU A 488 -17.86 22.11 24.37
N ALA A 489 -16.96 22.55 23.51
CA ALA A 489 -15.75 23.26 23.94
C ALA A 489 -16.07 24.58 24.66
N SER A 490 -17.02 25.35 24.12
CA SER A 490 -17.49 26.59 24.74
C SER A 490 -18.12 26.31 26.10
N PHE A 491 -18.92 25.24 26.19
CA PHE A 491 -19.51 24.80 27.45
C PHE A 491 -18.44 24.39 28.48
N LEU A 492 -17.51 23.51 28.13
CA LEU A 492 -16.44 23.06 29.05
C LEU A 492 -15.57 24.23 29.52
N SER A 493 -15.24 25.16 28.62
CA SER A 493 -14.52 26.39 28.97
C SER A 493 -15.30 27.25 29.98
N SER A 494 -16.63 27.35 29.82
CA SER A 494 -17.49 28.08 30.78
C SER A 494 -17.57 27.41 32.15
N GLN A 495 -17.28 26.11 32.23
CA GLN A 495 -17.21 25.37 33.48
C GLN A 495 -15.80 25.36 34.09
N GLY A 496 -14.82 26.01 33.45
CA GLY A 496 -13.43 26.00 33.90
C GLY A 496 -12.75 24.63 33.80
N VAL A 497 -13.27 23.75 32.93
CA VAL A 497 -12.70 22.42 32.69
C VAL A 497 -11.55 22.56 31.69
N ASP A 498 -10.36 22.08 32.08
CA ASP A 498 -9.23 21.97 31.15
C ASP A 498 -9.53 20.89 30.11
N THR A 499 -9.35 21.23 28.84
CA THR A 499 -9.60 20.33 27.71
C THR A 499 -8.42 19.40 27.43
N ALA A 500 -7.32 19.50 28.17
CA ALA A 500 -6.26 18.51 28.12
C ALA A 500 -6.73 17.24 28.84
N PHE A 501 -7.08 16.19 28.08
CA PHE A 501 -7.46 14.89 28.62
C PHE A 501 -6.29 13.88 28.56
N PRO A 502 -5.35 13.88 29.53
CA PRO A 502 -4.12 13.07 29.44
C PRO A 502 -4.39 11.56 29.42
N ASP A 503 -5.40 11.08 30.14
CA ASP A 503 -5.70 9.63 30.20
C ASP A 503 -6.18 9.08 28.85
N PHE A 504 -6.92 9.88 28.07
CA PHE A 504 -7.33 9.48 26.71
C PHE A 504 -6.20 9.60 25.72
N TYR A 505 -5.27 10.53 25.94
CA TYR A 505 -4.14 10.71 25.04
C TYR A 505 -3.36 9.40 24.85
N ALA A 506 -2.89 8.77 25.94
CA ALA A 506 -2.09 7.56 25.84
C ALA A 506 -2.88 6.38 25.24
N SER A 507 -4.17 6.23 25.58
CA SER A 507 -5.01 5.19 25.00
C SER A 507 -5.25 5.40 23.50
N PHE A 508 -5.53 6.65 23.09
CA PHE A 508 -5.73 6.99 21.68
C PHE A 508 -4.45 6.83 20.86
N ILE A 509 -3.31 7.26 21.39
CA ILE A 509 -2.02 7.04 20.73
C ILE A 509 -1.72 5.54 20.65
N SER A 510 -1.99 4.75 21.69
CA SER A 510 -1.84 3.29 21.65
C SER A 510 -2.68 2.65 20.54
N ASP A 511 -3.93 3.10 20.42
CA ASP A 511 -4.86 2.70 19.35
C ASP A 511 -4.29 3.07 17.97
N LEU A 512 -3.82 4.30 17.78
CA LEU A 512 -3.18 4.71 16.54
C LEU A 512 -1.90 3.91 16.22
N LEU A 513 -1.10 3.58 17.22
CA LEU A 513 0.11 2.79 17.04
C LEU A 513 -0.20 1.34 16.66
N SER A 514 -1.37 0.82 17.03
CA SER A 514 -1.76 -0.56 16.73
C SER A 514 -2.00 -0.83 15.24
N CYS A 515 -2.16 0.21 14.41
CA CYS A 515 -2.27 0.09 12.97
C CYS A 515 -0.96 0.41 12.23
N VAL A 516 0.07 0.94 12.91
CA VAL A 516 1.35 1.26 12.27
C VAL A 516 2.06 -0.04 11.87
N PRO A 517 2.47 -0.23 10.59
CA PRO A 517 3.09 -1.46 10.11
C PRO A 517 4.28 -1.95 10.93
N LEU A 518 5.04 -1.00 11.49
CA LEU A 518 6.20 -1.22 12.35
C LEU A 518 5.84 -1.87 13.70
N LEU A 519 4.66 -1.56 14.22
CA LEU A 519 4.20 -1.91 15.57
C LEU A 519 3.06 -2.94 15.55
N LEU A 520 2.70 -3.44 14.36
CA LEU A 520 1.74 -4.53 14.21
C LEU A 520 2.14 -5.73 15.06
N ASP A 521 1.16 -6.48 15.53
CA ASP A 521 1.35 -7.72 16.30
C ASP A 521 1.93 -7.50 17.73
N LEU A 522 2.23 -6.26 18.14
CA LEU A 522 2.61 -5.98 19.53
C LEU A 522 1.39 -6.05 20.48
N PRO A 523 1.52 -6.65 21.68
CA PRO A 523 0.47 -6.66 22.69
C PRO A 523 0.01 -5.25 23.08
N SER A 524 -1.29 -5.08 23.33
CA SER A 524 -1.87 -3.79 23.71
C SER A 524 -1.26 -3.16 24.97
N THR A 525 -0.82 -3.98 25.92
CA THR A 525 -0.10 -3.51 27.12
C THR A 525 1.25 -2.89 26.80
N ILE A 526 1.96 -3.45 25.81
CA ILE A 526 3.23 -2.91 25.32
C ILE A 526 2.96 -1.65 24.50
N LEU A 527 1.95 -1.64 23.63
CA LEU A 527 1.57 -0.46 22.85
C LEU A 527 1.20 0.72 23.73
N LYS A 528 0.48 0.50 24.84
CA LYS A 528 0.20 1.56 25.84
C LYS A 528 1.47 2.14 26.44
N SER A 529 2.43 1.29 26.82
CA SER A 529 3.72 1.73 27.35
C SER A 529 4.55 2.49 26.31
N ILE A 530 4.49 2.06 25.04
CA ILE A 530 5.14 2.75 23.92
C ILE A 530 4.48 4.10 23.66
N ALA A 531 3.15 4.19 23.73
CA ALA A 531 2.37 5.39 23.47
C ALA A 531 2.77 6.56 24.38
N GLU A 532 3.15 6.29 25.62
CA GLU A 532 3.63 7.27 26.60
C GLU A 532 4.91 8.00 26.13
N GLU A 533 5.70 7.39 25.24
CA GLU A 533 6.93 8.01 24.70
C GLU A 533 6.66 8.91 23.49
N PHE A 534 5.44 8.90 22.92
CA PHE A 534 5.10 9.64 21.71
C PHE A 534 4.31 10.92 21.98
N LYS A 535 4.71 12.00 21.28
CA LYS A 535 4.03 13.29 21.24
C LYS A 535 3.47 13.54 19.84
N ALA A 536 2.18 13.79 19.75
CA ALA A 536 1.54 14.22 18.52
C ALA A 536 1.92 15.67 18.21
N LYS A 537 2.32 15.93 16.97
CA LYS A 537 2.64 17.28 16.47
C LYS A 537 1.85 17.52 15.18
N LYS A 538 1.16 18.66 15.13
CA LYS A 538 0.40 19.13 13.95
C LYS A 538 1.30 20.06 13.14
N PHE A 539 1.24 19.93 11.83
CA PHE A 539 1.91 20.78 10.88
C PHE A 539 0.93 21.25 9.80
N THR A 540 0.90 22.56 9.56
CA THR A 540 0.18 23.16 8.44
C THR A 540 0.97 23.03 7.15
N LYS A 541 0.36 23.23 5.98
CA LYS A 541 1.03 23.02 4.69
C LYS A 541 2.28 23.88 4.53
N LYS A 542 3.37 23.27 4.03
CA LYS A 542 4.72 23.85 3.83
C LYS A 542 5.54 24.07 5.10
N GLU A 543 5.04 23.71 6.28
CA GLU A 543 5.85 23.72 7.49
C GLU A 543 6.90 22.62 7.46
N THR A 544 8.09 22.96 7.94
CA THR A 544 9.19 22.01 8.08
C THR A 544 9.03 21.22 9.37
N ILE A 545 8.92 19.89 9.23
CA ILE A 545 8.85 18.94 10.35
C ILE A 545 10.24 18.79 10.98
N PHE A 546 11.26 18.58 10.14
CA PHE A 546 12.67 18.67 10.52
C PHE A 546 13.54 19.00 9.31
N SER A 547 14.75 19.50 9.54
CA SER A 547 15.68 19.93 8.49
C SER A 547 17.01 19.18 8.55
N VAL A 548 17.59 18.91 7.38
CA VAL A 548 18.88 18.22 7.17
C VAL A 548 20.04 18.84 7.97
N ARG A 549 19.91 20.12 8.32
CA ARG A 549 20.94 20.88 9.04
C ARG A 549 20.96 20.62 10.55
N SER A 550 19.92 19.98 11.07
CA SER A 550 19.80 19.68 12.50
C SER A 550 20.23 18.26 12.80
N LYS A 551 20.82 18.06 13.98
CA LYS A 551 21.07 16.70 14.50
C LYS A 551 19.75 15.97 14.66
N ALA A 552 19.68 14.70 14.27
CA ALA A 552 18.46 13.93 14.44
C ALA A 552 18.13 13.83 15.94
N ALA A 553 16.99 14.40 16.34
CA ALA A 553 16.57 14.48 17.74
C ALA A 553 15.35 13.62 18.06
N GLU A 554 14.58 13.25 17.03
CA GLU A 554 13.29 12.60 17.18
C GLU A 554 13.01 11.58 16.07
N PHE A 555 12.43 10.45 16.48
CA PHE A 555 11.85 9.43 15.60
C PHE A 555 10.40 9.85 15.32
N VAL A 556 9.96 9.77 14.06
CA VAL A 556 8.69 10.34 13.64
C VAL A 556 7.90 9.33 12.82
N ILE A 557 6.61 9.18 13.13
CA ILE A 557 5.62 8.41 12.34
C ILE A 557 4.56 9.38 11.81
N VAL A 558 4.32 9.41 10.51
CA VAL A 558 3.23 10.19 9.90
C VAL A 558 1.92 9.45 10.14
N MET A 559 0.98 10.07 10.84
CA MET A 559 -0.33 9.48 11.15
C MET A 559 -1.46 10.11 10.35
N ASN A 560 -1.29 11.34 9.86
CA ASN A 560 -2.26 11.97 8.99
C ASN A 560 -1.59 12.87 7.96
N GLY A 561 -2.20 12.99 6.78
CA GLY A 561 -1.72 13.85 5.71
C GLY A 561 -0.54 13.28 4.93
N THR A 562 0.15 14.16 4.20
CA THR A 562 1.33 13.80 3.41
C THR A 562 2.47 14.77 3.69
N ALA A 563 3.65 14.23 3.91
CA ALA A 563 4.91 14.96 4.00
C ALA A 563 5.82 14.61 2.82
N LYS A 564 6.76 15.50 2.53
CA LYS A 564 7.70 15.38 1.43
C LYS A 564 9.11 15.50 1.98
N ALA A 565 9.91 14.46 1.76
CA ALA A 565 11.34 14.51 1.98
C ALA A 565 12.01 15.20 0.79
N THR A 566 12.80 16.22 1.08
CA THR A 566 13.59 16.94 0.09
C THR A 566 15.04 17.01 0.51
N HIS A 567 15.93 16.93 -0.48
CA HIS A 567 17.33 17.21 -0.29
C HIS A 567 17.69 18.48 -1.07
N SER A 568 18.27 19.45 -0.38
CA SER A 568 18.73 20.70 -0.98
C SER A 568 20.11 20.50 -1.62
N THR A 569 20.20 20.66 -2.94
CA THR A 569 21.46 20.61 -3.71
C THR A 569 21.82 22.01 -4.25
N PRO A 570 23.08 22.27 -4.65
CA PRO A 570 23.45 23.54 -5.27
C PRO A 570 22.64 23.88 -6.53
N THR A 571 22.12 22.86 -7.24
CA THR A 571 21.33 23.01 -8.46
C THR A 571 19.82 23.13 -8.19
N GLY A 572 19.38 22.99 -6.93
CA GLY A 572 17.98 23.11 -6.53
C GLY A 572 17.55 22.06 -5.49
N THR A 573 16.27 22.08 -5.13
CA THR A 573 15.68 21.13 -4.17
C THR A 573 15.15 19.89 -4.90
N GLN A 574 15.69 18.72 -4.57
CA GLN A 574 15.25 17.44 -5.13
C GLN A 574 14.27 16.76 -4.16
N ILE A 575 13.18 16.20 -4.68
CA ILE A 575 12.24 15.39 -3.90
C ILE A 575 12.80 13.97 -3.79
N VAL A 576 13.03 13.53 -2.56
CA VAL A 576 13.58 12.19 -2.25
C VAL A 576 12.45 11.18 -2.06
N GLY A 577 11.33 11.61 -1.46
CA GLY A 577 10.19 10.74 -1.23
C GLY A 577 8.95 11.49 -0.73
N LEU A 578 7.81 10.83 -0.83
CA LEU A 578 6.56 11.24 -0.19
C LEU A 578 6.24 10.24 0.91
N TYR A 579 5.84 10.78 2.06
CA TYR A 579 5.55 10.04 3.28
C TYR A 579 4.09 10.27 3.65
N SER A 580 3.36 9.18 3.83
CA SER A 580 1.92 9.14 4.08
C SER A 580 1.62 8.44 5.41
N SER A 581 0.34 8.37 5.80
CA SER A 581 -0.10 7.67 7.01
C SER A 581 0.52 6.27 7.12
N GLY A 582 1.21 6.01 8.23
CA GLY A 582 1.91 4.76 8.53
C GLY A 582 3.42 4.78 8.22
N ASP A 583 3.90 5.74 7.42
CA ASP A 583 5.33 5.88 7.17
C ASP A 583 6.06 6.49 8.37
N TRP A 584 7.28 6.03 8.63
CA TRP A 584 8.15 6.58 9.66
C TRP A 584 9.52 6.97 9.12
N MET A 585 10.26 7.75 9.91
CA MET A 585 11.58 8.27 9.57
C MET A 585 12.51 8.36 10.79
N ASN A 586 13.80 8.53 10.48
CA ASN A 586 14.91 8.86 11.39
C ASN A 586 15.40 7.73 12.31
N ASP A 587 14.91 6.51 12.16
CA ASP A 587 15.36 5.37 12.95
C ASP A 587 16.86 5.09 12.79
N GLU A 588 17.42 5.22 11.58
CA GLU A 588 18.87 5.07 11.37
C GLU A 588 19.67 6.28 11.85
N ALA A 589 19.17 7.50 11.60
CA ALA A 589 19.88 8.72 11.99
C ALA A 589 20.05 8.81 13.50
N ILE A 590 19.01 8.43 14.25
CA ILE A 590 19.03 8.38 15.71
C ILE A 590 19.99 7.30 16.21
N ARG A 591 19.91 6.08 15.67
CA ARG A 591 20.77 4.96 16.08
C ARG A 591 22.27 5.25 15.92
N HIS A 592 22.63 6.07 14.93
CA HIS A 592 24.02 6.42 14.63
C HIS A 592 24.41 7.84 15.05
N GLY A 593 23.52 8.58 15.72
CA GLY A 593 23.78 9.97 16.13
C GLY A 593 24.08 10.92 14.96
N ARG A 594 23.54 10.65 13.77
CA ARG A 594 23.74 11.43 12.54
C ARG A 594 22.80 12.63 12.48
N ASN A 595 23.06 13.54 11.55
CA ASN A 595 22.09 14.59 11.20
C ASN A 595 20.89 13.99 10.46
N TYR A 596 19.79 14.74 10.38
CA TYR A 596 18.73 14.39 9.45
C TYR A 596 19.29 14.31 8.03
N ALA A 597 18.85 13.31 7.30
CA ALA A 597 19.35 12.99 5.95
C ALA A 597 18.65 13.86 4.87
N VAL A 598 17.43 14.31 5.19
CA VAL A 598 16.56 15.12 4.33
C VAL A 598 15.83 16.18 5.15
N ASP A 599 15.39 17.24 4.47
CA ASP A 599 14.35 18.14 4.98
C ASP A 599 12.99 17.48 4.81
N LEU A 600 12.21 17.31 5.88
CA LEU A 600 10.85 16.80 5.79
C LEU A 600 9.87 17.97 5.94
N THR A 601 9.06 18.21 4.91
CA THR A 601 8.10 19.33 4.88
C THR A 601 6.69 18.82 4.63
N SER A 602 5.70 19.35 5.32
CA SER A 602 4.28 19.03 5.11
C SER A 602 3.78 19.47 3.73
N VAL A 603 2.95 18.65 3.10
CA VAL A 603 2.36 18.92 1.77
C VAL A 603 0.85 19.23 1.88
N SER A 604 0.16 18.57 2.79
CA SER A 604 -1.27 18.78 3.09
C SER A 604 -1.48 19.75 4.26
N GLU A 605 -2.70 20.27 4.41
CA GLU A 605 -3.06 21.26 5.46
C GLU A 605 -3.05 20.69 6.89
N ASN A 606 -3.26 19.38 7.06
CA ASN A 606 -3.36 18.73 8.37
C ASN A 606 -2.41 17.53 8.47
N VAL A 607 -1.10 17.79 8.43
CA VAL A 607 -0.12 16.73 8.70
C VAL A 607 -0.01 16.52 10.21
N VAL A 608 -0.28 15.30 10.66
CA VAL A 608 -0.10 14.91 12.07
C VAL A 608 0.97 13.85 12.13
N VAL A 609 1.96 14.05 12.97
CA VAL A 609 3.01 13.06 13.22
C VAL A 609 3.09 12.70 14.70
N LEU A 610 3.43 11.45 14.98
CA LEU A 610 3.81 11.02 16.32
C LEU A 610 5.34 11.05 16.40
N ALA A 611 5.87 11.88 17.30
CA ALA A 611 7.30 12.06 17.49
C ALA A 611 7.73 11.58 18.88
N CYS A 612 8.80 10.80 18.97
CA CYS A 612 9.44 10.46 20.24
C CYS A 612 10.93 10.85 20.22
N SER A 613 11.46 11.23 21.38
CA SER A 613 12.88 11.61 21.54
C SER A 613 13.82 10.43 21.29
N ILE A 614 15.13 10.67 21.13
CA ILE A 614 16.16 9.61 21.08
C ILE A 614 16.00 8.62 22.24
N THR A 615 15.91 9.13 23.47
CA THR A 615 15.72 8.30 24.67
C THR A 615 14.38 7.58 24.68
N GLY A 616 13.33 8.20 24.14
CA GLY A 616 12.03 7.57 23.97
C GLY A 616 12.10 6.42 22.97
N PHE A 617 12.75 6.61 21.83
CA PHE A 617 12.92 5.58 20.80
C PHE A 617 13.74 4.39 21.32
N GLU A 618 14.79 4.63 22.12
CA GLU A 618 15.54 3.55 22.78
C GLU A 618 14.64 2.71 23.72
N LYS A 619 13.76 3.36 24.49
CA LYS A 619 12.77 2.65 25.31
C LYS A 619 11.75 1.90 24.45
N VAL A 620 11.29 2.47 23.35
CA VAL A 620 10.38 1.80 22.40
C VAL A 620 11.03 0.52 21.86
N LEU A 621 12.30 0.57 21.45
CA LEU A 621 13.05 -0.62 21.02
C LEU A 621 13.18 -1.66 22.14
N LYS A 622 13.42 -1.22 23.38
CA LYS A 622 13.52 -2.11 24.54
C LYS A 622 12.18 -2.77 24.89
N LEU A 623 11.08 -2.00 24.87
CA LEU A 623 9.73 -2.48 25.17
C LEU A 623 9.21 -3.43 24.09
N GLY A 624 9.44 -3.10 22.82
CA GLY A 624 9.03 -3.94 21.68
C GLY A 624 9.89 -5.19 21.49
N GLY A 625 11.11 -5.22 22.04
CA GLY A 625 11.97 -6.40 22.07
C GLY A 625 12.29 -6.98 20.69
N SER A 626 12.29 -8.32 20.59
CA SER A 626 12.54 -9.02 19.32
C SER A 626 11.42 -8.80 18.30
N ASP A 627 10.17 -8.65 18.75
CA ASP A 627 9.01 -8.57 17.87
C ASP A 627 9.03 -7.27 17.06
N LEU A 628 9.32 -6.15 17.72
CA LEU A 628 9.51 -4.87 17.03
C LEU A 628 10.71 -4.91 16.08
N ASN A 629 11.84 -5.50 16.49
CA ASN A 629 13.00 -5.63 15.60
C ASN A 629 12.67 -6.48 14.36
N ASN A 630 11.95 -7.58 14.54
CA ASN A 630 11.48 -8.41 13.44
C ASN A 630 10.52 -7.66 12.51
N ASN A 631 9.64 -6.82 13.06
CA ASN A 631 8.76 -5.97 12.26
C ASN A 631 9.51 -4.89 11.48
N ILE A 632 10.48 -4.20 12.12
CA ILE A 632 11.39 -3.25 11.45
C ILE A 632 12.04 -3.96 10.26
N GLN A 633 12.65 -5.11 10.50
CA GLN A 633 13.30 -5.90 9.45
C GLN A 633 12.33 -6.33 8.35
N ARG A 634 11.11 -6.78 8.71
CA ARG A 634 10.07 -7.18 7.75
C ARG A 634 9.68 -6.03 6.84
N VAL A 635 9.43 -4.84 7.37
CA VAL A 635 8.97 -3.72 6.55
C VAL A 635 10.12 -3.10 5.76
N VAL A 636 11.32 -3.01 6.32
CA VAL A 636 12.54 -2.62 5.58
C VAL A 636 12.76 -3.59 4.41
N SER A 637 12.66 -4.89 4.65
CA SER A 637 12.73 -5.92 3.60
C SER A 637 11.61 -5.78 2.56
N GLY A 638 10.41 -5.39 2.96
CA GLY A 638 9.29 -5.14 2.04
C GLY A 638 9.55 -3.94 1.12
N ARG A 639 10.04 -2.82 1.67
CA ARG A 639 10.45 -1.64 0.90
C ARG A 639 11.63 -1.95 -0.02
N LEU A 640 12.57 -2.77 0.46
CA LEU A 640 13.66 -3.31 -0.34
C LEU A 640 13.12 -4.13 -1.51
N ALA A 641 12.19 -5.05 -1.26
CA ALA A 641 11.59 -5.90 -2.29
C ALA A 641 10.91 -5.09 -3.38
N GLN A 642 10.16 -4.07 -2.97
CA GLN A 642 9.53 -3.16 -3.91
C GLN A 642 10.56 -2.42 -4.77
N SER A 643 11.64 -1.95 -4.17
CA SER A 643 12.72 -1.26 -4.89
C SER A 643 13.46 -2.22 -5.84
N MET A 644 13.80 -3.42 -5.36
CA MET A 644 14.51 -4.45 -6.13
C MET A 644 13.66 -4.98 -7.27
N SER A 645 12.35 -5.14 -7.10
CA SER A 645 11.45 -5.60 -8.16
C SER A 645 11.40 -4.66 -9.38
N LYS A 646 11.84 -3.41 -9.24
CA LYS A 646 11.94 -2.44 -10.34
C LYS A 646 13.30 -2.50 -11.05
N CYS A 647 14.32 -3.05 -10.42
CA CYS A 647 15.65 -3.19 -11.00
C CYS A 647 15.71 -4.49 -11.82
N PRO A 648 15.96 -4.42 -13.14
CA PRO A 648 15.99 -5.60 -14.02
C PRO A 648 16.95 -6.70 -13.56
N LEU A 649 18.04 -6.31 -12.88
CA LEU A 649 19.00 -7.23 -12.31
C LEU A 649 18.35 -8.22 -11.35
N PHE A 650 17.28 -7.82 -10.65
CA PHE A 650 16.60 -8.60 -9.61
C PHE A 650 15.31 -9.30 -10.04
N PHE A 651 14.94 -9.24 -11.33
CA PHE A 651 13.71 -9.87 -11.82
C PHE A 651 13.67 -11.38 -11.51
N GLY A 652 12.60 -11.85 -10.88
CA GLY A 652 12.43 -13.25 -10.47
C GLY A 652 13.12 -13.63 -9.17
N MET A 653 13.72 -12.68 -8.43
CA MET A 653 14.44 -12.93 -7.17
C MET A 653 13.70 -12.41 -5.93
N ASN A 654 12.41 -12.11 -6.05
CA ASN A 654 11.57 -11.53 -4.98
C ASN A 654 11.53 -12.40 -3.71
N ALA A 655 11.63 -13.73 -3.86
CA ALA A 655 11.64 -14.68 -2.73
C ALA A 655 12.87 -14.54 -1.83
N LEU A 656 13.97 -13.96 -2.33
CA LEU A 656 15.22 -13.78 -1.58
C LEU A 656 15.34 -12.40 -0.95
N THR A 657 14.32 -11.54 -1.05
CA THR A 657 14.49 -10.15 -0.64
C THR A 657 14.73 -9.97 0.86
N SER A 658 14.14 -10.81 1.71
CA SER A 658 14.44 -10.81 3.15
C SER A 658 15.89 -11.17 3.45
N LYS A 659 16.56 -11.90 2.56
CA LYS A 659 17.99 -12.18 2.68
C LYS A 659 18.82 -11.02 2.14
N PHE A 660 18.36 -10.35 1.09
CA PHE A 660 19.05 -9.18 0.54
C PHE A 660 19.13 -8.02 1.54
N SER A 661 18.11 -7.81 2.37
CA SER A 661 18.13 -6.79 3.42
C SER A 661 19.17 -7.04 4.52
N GLU A 662 19.64 -8.28 4.69
CA GLU A 662 20.73 -8.61 5.61
C GLU A 662 22.10 -8.08 5.12
N PHE A 663 22.27 -7.87 3.80
CA PHE A 663 23.54 -7.48 3.18
C PHE A 663 23.53 -6.07 2.56
N MET A 664 22.37 -5.42 2.51
CA MET A 664 22.18 -4.15 1.82
C MET A 664 21.82 -3.04 2.80
N HIS A 665 22.42 -1.87 2.60
CA HIS A 665 22.18 -0.68 3.42
C HIS A 665 21.89 0.52 2.53
N PHE A 666 21.12 1.47 3.04
CA PHE A 666 20.89 2.73 2.35
C PHE A 666 22.08 3.66 2.54
N ASP A 667 22.61 4.18 1.45
CA ASP A 667 23.69 5.17 1.43
C ASP A 667 23.18 6.44 0.74
N GLU A 668 23.38 7.59 1.39
CA GLU A 668 23.11 8.90 0.80
C GLU A 668 24.40 9.54 0.29
N VAL A 669 24.38 10.00 -0.96
CA VAL A 669 25.55 10.54 -1.64
C VAL A 669 25.24 11.96 -2.12
N PRO A 670 25.91 13.00 -1.60
CA PRO A 670 25.72 14.38 -2.07
C PRO A 670 26.16 14.56 -3.54
N ALA A 671 25.53 15.52 -4.22
CA ALA A 671 25.94 15.93 -5.57
C ALA A 671 27.41 16.35 -5.59
N GLY A 672 28.12 15.96 -6.65
CA GLY A 672 29.55 16.21 -6.82
C GLY A 672 30.46 15.14 -6.22
N THR A 673 29.94 14.25 -5.38
CA THR A 673 30.73 13.20 -4.72
C THR A 673 31.16 12.14 -5.74
N ILE A 674 32.45 11.81 -5.76
CA ILE A 674 32.97 10.69 -6.52
C ILE A 674 32.80 9.44 -5.66
N ILE A 675 31.93 8.53 -6.10
CA ILE A 675 31.66 7.28 -5.38
C ILE A 675 32.76 6.26 -5.68
N CYS A 676 33.22 6.23 -6.93
CA CYS A 676 34.33 5.41 -7.35
C CYS A 676 35.16 6.13 -8.40
N SER A 677 36.49 6.04 -8.32
CA SER A 677 37.41 6.61 -9.31
C SER A 677 37.92 5.52 -10.24
N GLN A 678 38.09 5.82 -11.52
CA GLN A 678 38.71 4.91 -12.48
C GLN A 678 40.09 4.42 -11.99
N GLY A 679 40.33 3.12 -12.09
CA GLY A 679 41.53 2.44 -11.58
C GLY A 679 41.56 2.30 -10.05
N GLY A 680 40.71 3.01 -9.32
CA GLY A 680 40.56 2.92 -7.88
C GLY A 680 39.80 1.68 -7.42
N LYS A 681 39.73 1.52 -6.09
CA LYS A 681 38.86 0.51 -5.47
C LYS A 681 37.44 1.07 -5.39
N CYS A 682 36.46 0.28 -5.82
CA CYS A 682 35.08 0.50 -5.37
C CYS A 682 34.95 -0.14 -3.98
N ASP A 683 34.02 0.30 -3.16
CA ASP A 683 33.83 -0.18 -1.79
C ASP A 683 32.52 -0.96 -1.63
N GLY A 684 31.78 -1.14 -2.73
CA GLY A 684 30.54 -1.89 -2.77
C GLY A 684 29.90 -1.99 -4.15
N PHE A 685 28.80 -2.72 -4.18
CA PHE A 685 27.84 -2.80 -5.27
C PHE A 685 26.69 -1.85 -4.95
N TYR A 686 26.21 -1.11 -5.95
CA TYR A 686 25.27 -0.02 -5.72
C TYR A 686 24.09 -0.11 -6.69
N ILE A 687 22.87 0.12 -6.18
CA ILE A 687 21.65 0.31 -6.97
C ILE A 687 21.12 1.72 -6.68
N ILE A 688 20.74 2.44 -7.71
CA ILE A 688 20.28 3.83 -7.59
C ILE A 688 18.78 3.82 -7.29
N LEU A 689 18.40 4.27 -6.09
CA LEU A 689 16.99 4.41 -5.71
C LEU A 689 16.43 5.80 -6.03
N SER A 690 17.31 6.81 -6.06
CA SER A 690 16.98 8.18 -6.46
C SER A 690 18.24 8.94 -6.90
N GLY A 691 18.07 9.94 -7.77
CA GLY A 691 19.14 10.78 -8.30
C GLY A 691 19.80 10.25 -9.58
N ASN A 692 20.82 10.97 -10.05
CA ASN A 692 21.58 10.65 -11.26
C ASN A 692 23.09 10.62 -10.98
N LEU A 693 23.77 9.67 -11.61
CA LEU A 693 25.22 9.53 -11.59
C LEU A 693 25.79 9.70 -13.01
N GLU A 694 26.94 10.33 -13.12
CA GLU A 694 27.74 10.39 -14.35
C GLU A 694 28.84 9.35 -14.29
N VAL A 695 28.97 8.57 -15.35
CA VAL A 695 30.05 7.60 -15.56
C VAL A 695 31.01 8.20 -16.57
N SER A 696 32.25 8.46 -16.17
CA SER A 696 33.27 9.07 -17.03
C SER A 696 34.57 8.27 -17.05
N VAL A 697 35.26 8.32 -18.18
CA VAL A 697 36.54 7.64 -18.41
C VAL A 697 37.59 8.68 -18.74
N SER A 698 38.72 8.64 -18.03
CA SER A 698 39.87 9.53 -18.20
C SER A 698 41.06 8.86 -18.90
N GLU A 699 41.07 7.53 -18.94
CA GLU A 699 42.12 6.73 -19.54
C GLU A 699 41.51 5.54 -20.30
N ILE A 700 41.94 5.30 -21.53
CA ILE A 700 41.52 4.14 -22.33
C ILE A 700 42.79 3.43 -22.78
N LEU A 701 42.93 2.14 -22.48
CA LEU A 701 44.09 1.33 -22.90
C LEU A 701 45.46 1.89 -22.47
N GLY A 702 45.59 2.46 -21.28
CA GLY A 702 46.85 3.08 -20.84
C GLY A 702 47.09 4.48 -21.41
N ILE A 703 46.22 4.98 -22.29
CA ILE A 703 46.33 6.30 -22.89
C ILE A 703 45.45 7.27 -22.11
N LYS A 704 46.10 8.21 -21.41
CA LYS A 704 45.41 9.32 -20.76
C LYS A 704 44.77 10.23 -21.80
N LEU A 705 43.47 10.42 -21.68
CA LEU A 705 42.72 11.36 -22.51
C LEU A 705 43.00 12.79 -22.03
N ARG A 706 43.02 13.76 -22.96
CA ARG A 706 43.17 15.18 -22.59
C ARG A 706 42.01 15.70 -21.74
N ARG A 707 40.83 15.11 -21.87
CA ARG A 707 39.62 15.41 -21.09
C ARG A 707 38.90 14.10 -20.80
N SER A 708 38.31 13.99 -19.61
CA SER A 708 37.41 12.87 -19.31
C SER A 708 36.23 12.87 -20.26
N VAL A 709 35.88 11.70 -20.77
CA VAL A 709 34.72 11.51 -21.64
C VAL A 709 33.61 10.90 -20.81
N VAL A 710 32.44 11.54 -20.82
CA VAL A 710 31.22 10.96 -20.22
C VAL A 710 30.81 9.78 -21.08
N LYS A 711 30.84 8.59 -20.48
CA LYS A 711 30.44 7.33 -21.11
C LYS A 711 28.93 7.13 -20.99
N ASP A 712 28.36 7.44 -19.82
CA ASP A 712 26.96 7.18 -19.53
C ASP A 712 26.40 8.07 -18.40
N ILE A 713 25.08 8.13 -18.28
CA ILE A 713 24.34 8.73 -17.16
C ILE A 713 23.40 7.67 -16.58
N LEU A 714 23.64 7.29 -15.32
CA LEU A 714 22.83 6.30 -14.62
C LEU A 714 21.74 6.99 -13.78
N GLY A 715 20.51 6.49 -13.85
CA GLY A 715 19.35 7.00 -13.14
C GLY A 715 18.69 5.96 -12.24
N ILE A 716 17.43 6.20 -11.87
CA ILE A 716 16.68 5.33 -10.97
C ILE A 716 16.58 3.88 -11.48
N ASN A 717 16.83 2.93 -10.59
CA ASN A 717 16.90 1.48 -10.80
C ASN A 717 18.12 0.98 -11.60
N ASP A 718 19.00 1.86 -12.06
CA ASP A 718 20.30 1.46 -12.59
C ASP A 718 21.24 1.05 -11.45
N PHE A 719 22.36 0.40 -11.78
CA PHE A 719 23.31 -0.10 -10.81
C PHE A 719 24.74 -0.07 -11.33
N PHE A 720 25.72 -0.15 -10.43
CA PHE A 720 27.14 -0.21 -10.78
C PHE A 720 27.97 -0.93 -9.71
N GLY A 721 29.26 -1.16 -10.00
CA GLY A 721 30.22 -1.80 -9.07
C GLY A 721 30.28 -3.33 -9.13
N GLY A 722 29.29 -3.98 -9.76
CA GLY A 722 29.21 -5.45 -9.82
C GLY A 722 30.37 -6.09 -10.60
N SER A 723 30.71 -5.54 -11.76
CA SER A 723 31.81 -6.05 -12.61
C SER A 723 33.17 -6.01 -11.89
N TRP A 724 33.40 -5.00 -11.04
CA TRP A 724 34.62 -4.85 -10.25
C TRP A 724 34.72 -5.90 -9.14
N LEU A 725 33.64 -6.08 -8.36
CA LEU A 725 33.62 -7.03 -7.24
C LEU A 725 33.84 -8.48 -7.68
N LEU A 726 33.37 -8.84 -8.87
CA LEU A 726 33.56 -10.17 -9.45
C LEU A 726 34.97 -10.39 -10.02
N SER A 727 35.62 -9.32 -10.48
CA SER A 727 36.98 -9.36 -11.03
C SER A 727 37.97 -8.91 -9.97
N LYS A 728 38.37 -9.84 -9.07
CA LYS A 728 39.30 -9.60 -7.94
C LYS A 728 40.63 -8.92 -8.31
N SER A 729 40.92 -8.69 -9.59
CA SER A 729 42.23 -8.30 -10.11
C SER A 729 42.29 -6.94 -10.83
N SER A 730 41.16 -6.26 -11.03
CA SER A 730 41.11 -5.00 -11.80
C SER A 730 40.48 -3.89 -10.98
N GLY A 731 41.03 -2.67 -11.00
CA GLY A 731 40.39 -1.48 -10.44
C GLY A 731 39.09 -1.13 -11.20
N ALA A 732 38.34 -0.14 -10.72
CA ALA A 732 37.11 0.28 -11.39
C ALA A 732 37.37 0.78 -12.82
N LEU A 733 36.50 0.41 -13.76
CA LEU A 733 36.70 0.73 -15.18
C LEU A 733 36.42 2.19 -15.53
N ALA A 734 35.67 2.90 -14.69
CA ALA A 734 35.27 4.28 -14.90
C ALA A 734 35.14 5.00 -13.56
N THR A 735 35.19 6.32 -13.61
CA THR A 735 34.85 7.20 -12.49
C THR A 735 33.34 7.37 -12.46
N VAL A 736 32.72 7.09 -11.31
CA VAL A 736 31.28 7.30 -11.08
C VAL A 736 31.13 8.45 -10.10
N LYS A 737 30.45 9.51 -10.55
CA LYS A 737 30.25 10.74 -9.78
C LYS A 737 28.77 11.08 -9.69
N ALA A 738 28.30 11.40 -8.50
CA ALA A 738 26.94 11.89 -8.32
C ALA A 738 26.77 13.27 -8.97
N THR A 739 25.82 13.40 -9.91
CA THR A 739 25.50 14.70 -10.53
C THR A 739 24.38 15.42 -9.80
N THR A 740 23.50 14.65 -9.16
CA THR A 740 22.52 15.14 -8.17
C THR A 740 22.81 14.52 -6.82
N HIS A 741 22.02 14.84 -5.79
CA HIS A 741 22.01 14.01 -4.59
C HIS A 741 21.38 12.66 -4.94
N CYS A 742 21.92 11.59 -4.35
CA CYS A 742 21.51 10.23 -4.64
C CYS A 742 21.21 9.47 -3.36
N VAL A 743 20.17 8.64 -3.41
CA VAL A 743 19.93 7.57 -2.44
C VAL A 743 20.27 6.28 -3.14
N LEU A 744 21.22 5.55 -2.60
CA LEU A 744 21.74 4.31 -3.14
C LEU A 744 21.42 3.17 -2.18
N LEU A 745 21.18 1.99 -2.74
CA LEU A 745 21.21 0.75 -2.01
C LEU A 745 22.57 0.09 -2.22
N ARG A 746 23.35 0.00 -1.16
CA ARG A 746 24.74 -0.47 -1.18
C ARG A 746 24.86 -1.86 -0.56
N THR A 747 25.55 -2.74 -1.26
CA THR A 747 26.15 -3.95 -0.66
C THR A 747 27.65 -3.72 -0.48
N PRO A 748 28.18 -3.68 0.76
CA PRO A 748 29.61 -3.57 1.00
C PRO A 748 30.41 -4.67 0.30
N ALA A 749 31.63 -4.35 -0.14
CA ALA A 749 32.48 -5.29 -0.88
C ALA A 749 32.74 -6.62 -0.12
N GLU A 750 32.85 -6.55 1.20
CA GLU A 750 33.04 -7.72 2.07
C GLU A 750 31.81 -8.65 2.09
N SER A 751 30.61 -8.07 2.12
CA SER A 751 29.33 -8.79 2.14
C SER A 751 28.89 -9.28 0.76
N PHE A 752 29.42 -8.70 -0.33
CA PHE A 752 28.98 -9.00 -1.69
C PHE A 752 29.20 -10.46 -2.10
N ASN A 753 30.32 -11.06 -1.68
CA ASN A 753 30.58 -12.48 -1.97
C ASN A 753 29.57 -13.39 -1.26
N GLU A 754 29.09 -13.01 -0.08
CA GLU A 754 28.05 -13.76 0.65
C GLU A 754 26.69 -13.59 -0.02
N LEU A 755 26.38 -12.38 -0.47
CA LEU A 755 25.19 -12.09 -1.28
C LEU A 755 25.14 -12.98 -2.54
N CYS A 756 26.24 -13.10 -3.28
CA CYS A 756 26.32 -13.97 -4.45
C CYS A 756 26.16 -15.46 -4.11
N LYS A 757 26.66 -15.93 -2.95
CA LYS A 757 26.43 -17.31 -2.50
C LYS A 757 24.96 -17.57 -2.18
N VAL A 758 24.28 -16.60 -1.55
CA VAL A 758 22.84 -16.68 -1.27
C VAL A 758 22.03 -16.62 -2.56
N CYS A 759 22.50 -15.89 -3.56
CA CYS A 759 21.83 -15.74 -4.84
C CYS A 759 22.77 -15.95 -6.05
N PRO A 760 23.04 -17.21 -6.44
CA PRO A 760 23.91 -17.51 -7.59
C PRO A 760 23.40 -16.94 -8.93
N LEU A 761 22.09 -16.70 -9.03
CA LEU A 761 21.49 -16.07 -10.21
C LEU A 761 21.94 -14.62 -10.39
N LEU A 762 22.14 -13.87 -9.29
CA LEU A 762 22.67 -12.50 -9.33
C LEU A 762 24.09 -12.49 -9.91
N GLU A 763 24.96 -13.38 -9.41
CA GLU A 763 26.33 -13.54 -9.93
C GLU A 763 26.34 -13.91 -11.41
N THR A 764 25.47 -14.84 -11.82
CA THR A 764 25.36 -15.27 -13.23
C THR A 764 24.97 -14.10 -14.14
N ARG A 765 24.00 -13.27 -13.73
CA ARG A 765 23.57 -12.09 -14.49
C ARG A 765 24.67 -11.03 -14.58
N LEU A 766 25.33 -10.75 -13.47
CA LEU A 766 26.44 -9.78 -13.44
C LEU A 766 27.61 -10.26 -14.31
N ASN A 767 27.96 -11.55 -14.28
CA ASN A 767 28.99 -12.12 -15.17
C ASN A 767 28.59 -12.01 -16.65
N LYS A 768 27.33 -12.29 -16.99
CA LYS A 768 26.83 -12.15 -18.37
C LYS A 768 26.94 -10.69 -18.85
N MET A 769 26.53 -9.73 -18.03
CA MET A 769 26.65 -8.30 -18.36
C MET A 769 28.11 -7.88 -18.51
N ARG A 770 29.00 -8.37 -17.64
CA ARG A 770 30.45 -8.14 -17.77
C ARG A 770 31.02 -8.72 -19.08
N GLU A 771 30.58 -9.89 -19.49
CA GLU A 771 30.98 -10.48 -20.79
C GLU A 771 30.52 -9.63 -21.99
N GLU A 772 29.34 -9.04 -21.90
CA GLU A 772 28.82 -8.12 -22.92
C GLU A 772 29.60 -6.78 -22.93
N GLU A 773 29.94 -6.24 -21.76
CA GLU A 773 30.79 -5.06 -21.60
C GLU A 773 32.20 -5.29 -22.15
N THR A 774 32.82 -6.43 -21.85
CA THR A 774 34.17 -6.77 -22.33
C THR A 774 34.20 -7.01 -23.84
N LYS A 775 33.17 -7.64 -24.43
CA LYS A 775 33.04 -7.76 -25.89
C LYS A 775 32.91 -6.40 -26.58
N THR A 776 32.16 -5.48 -25.97
CA THR A 776 31.99 -4.12 -26.49
C THR A 776 33.30 -3.35 -26.39
N THR A 777 33.99 -3.47 -25.25
CA THR A 777 35.30 -2.84 -25.03
C THR A 777 36.33 -3.38 -26.00
N ALA A 778 36.47 -4.70 -26.16
CA ALA A 778 37.41 -5.30 -27.12
C ALA A 778 37.17 -4.81 -28.57
N ARG A 779 35.91 -4.64 -28.96
CA ARG A 779 35.56 -4.08 -30.28
C ARG A 779 35.97 -2.61 -30.42
N GLU A 780 35.83 -1.82 -29.35
CA GLU A 780 36.35 -0.45 -29.30
C GLU A 780 37.88 -0.42 -29.32
N GLU A 781 38.55 -1.37 -28.65
CA GLU A 781 40.00 -1.51 -28.67
C GLU A 781 40.53 -1.81 -30.08
N ASP A 782 39.89 -2.75 -30.79
CA ASP A 782 40.21 -3.06 -32.20
C ASP A 782 40.02 -1.82 -33.09
N LEU A 783 38.96 -1.04 -32.86
CA LEU A 783 38.69 0.19 -33.60
C LEU A 783 39.76 1.25 -33.31
N VAL A 784 40.15 1.43 -32.04
CA VAL A 784 41.17 2.39 -31.62
C VAL A 784 42.55 1.98 -32.14
N ALA A 785 42.87 0.68 -32.14
CA ALA A 785 44.09 0.15 -32.74
C ALA A 785 44.13 0.44 -34.24
N ALA A 786 43.03 0.15 -34.96
CA ALA A 786 42.91 0.45 -36.39
C ALA A 786 43.06 1.95 -36.69
N VAL A 787 42.45 2.82 -35.88
CA VAL A 787 42.61 4.28 -36.02
C VAL A 787 44.04 4.72 -35.74
N ARG A 788 44.69 4.16 -34.71
CA ARG A 788 46.09 4.47 -34.38
C ARG A 788 47.04 4.06 -35.51
N ASP A 789 46.81 2.91 -36.12
CA ASP A 789 47.61 2.43 -37.24
C ASP A 789 47.35 3.25 -38.51
N ALA A 790 46.10 3.66 -38.78
CA ALA A 790 45.78 4.58 -39.86
C ALA A 790 46.51 5.94 -39.71
N VAL A 791 46.47 6.53 -38.51
CA VAL A 791 47.19 7.78 -38.19
C VAL A 791 48.70 7.61 -38.35
N ARG A 792 49.28 6.47 -37.93
CA ARG A 792 50.70 6.17 -38.14
C ARG A 792 51.07 6.05 -39.62
N LEU A 793 50.15 5.54 -40.43
CA LEU A 793 50.32 5.40 -41.88
C LEU A 793 50.03 6.69 -42.66
N GLY A 794 49.61 7.77 -41.98
CA GLY A 794 49.30 9.05 -42.62
C GLY A 794 47.99 9.07 -43.42
N ILE A 795 47.08 8.14 -43.12
CA ILE A 795 45.71 8.06 -43.66
C ILE A 795 44.78 8.87 -42.75
#